data_AF-A0A4S2ALE5-F1
#
_entry.id   AF-A0A4S2ALE5-F1
#
_cell.length_a   1.000
_cell.length_b   1.000
_cell.length_c   1.000
_cell.angle_alpha   90.00
_cell.angle_beta   90.00
_cell.angle_gamma   90.00
#
_symmetry.space_group_name_H-M   'P 1'
#
loop_
_entity.id
_entity.type
_entity.pdbx_description
1 polymer ?
#
loop_
_entity_poly.entity_id
_entity_poly.type
_entity_poly.pdbx_seq_one_letter_code
_entity_poly.pdbx_strand_id
1 'polypeptide(L)'
;MKHFLIFTFFMTFIMSSCDDKSMLSEQNSGISTTHSFSNVNALSSDRINNIGHTQFEVECLEEGLYYLCVLVRIPIINGSLHEYEVEINGIINENTLKPSIGGLQSLYITDKNKTPSLIQLKKGINTISIVSTSKRTIKIEQLKISSNVLDAKIDDSVYRDFLNKVKNNSNFNKEKSAAYTTSLQSEETYDYALNLIAPHTYDEYYDPWPEGIHLTLTTTCNIPHVIEVYEQDNKGNVWSWAASGTSSAFLEMVTPRWGFYNIRIKALNPGTIGTANIVYRDSEDNFTGTIEDRDVLVGGNTLPINRNLPGKNYMVTHASGRYPGSISLSLIDKNFKTIKSSHYSQIRPNPPYEFTIYTHPTMLEYDGSSSYAFVYTVNSSIPEIYADVYLGLDFSSSEVRSLFPNLPSNNSFKSGLKSRIYNCISWSVERTDYWEWPGDKGSSYYHPNLLTAFDKLYAAYGYTRSGATADNAGIALWALNGEYTHASIRKNANTKKPHGFEWESKCGSLERVMHTRDALDGKSYGKIAHYYKPTSNVYSVSQAITKDTVNTLSLKNRISLKASLSSRKITEFEEAYSAWKKTWNNIAVAVYSNPRKYAESKEYAALLKVCTKMDKASWPLFIEKLADGDILSINLINDLTFTDNIKLMDEVKQNTLSKIGNRPLPSMYSNYINYCIKLLDSNKREIQESIIKE
;
A
#
# COMPACT_ATOMS: atom_id res chain seq x y z
N MET A 1 4.94 -37.73 -21.55
CA MET A 1 5.41 -38.53 -20.41
C MET A 1 6.45 -37.69 -19.67
N LYS A 2 6.09 -37.30 -18.44
CA LYS A 2 6.82 -36.51 -17.42
C LYS A 2 7.53 -35.22 -17.85
N HIS A 3 6.82 -34.11 -17.62
CA HIS A 3 7.30 -32.72 -17.63
C HIS A 3 8.20 -32.44 -16.41
N PHE A 4 9.28 -31.70 -16.62
CA PHE A 4 10.02 -31.00 -15.56
C PHE A 4 9.55 -29.54 -15.56
N LEU A 5 8.93 -29.11 -14.47
CA LEU A 5 8.52 -27.72 -14.22
C LEU A 5 9.70 -27.00 -13.55
N ILE A 6 10.25 -25.99 -14.22
CA ILE A 6 11.28 -25.10 -13.68
C ILE A 6 10.58 -24.05 -12.81
N PHE A 7 10.95 -23.98 -11.52
CA PHE A 7 10.57 -22.90 -10.60
C PHE A 7 11.68 -21.84 -10.64
N THR A 8 11.33 -20.62 -11.08
CA THR A 8 12.24 -19.46 -11.07
C THR A 8 12.06 -18.69 -9.76
N PHE A 9 13.11 -18.61 -8.94
CA PHE A 9 13.20 -17.69 -7.79
C PHE A 9 13.90 -16.39 -8.23
N PHE A 10 13.32 -15.22 -7.92
CA PHE A 10 13.95 -13.91 -8.13
C PHE A 10 14.71 -13.50 -6.87
N MET A 11 16.04 -13.36 -6.95
CA MET A 11 16.88 -12.74 -5.92
C MET A 11 17.17 -11.28 -6.31
N THR A 12 17.14 -10.38 -5.32
CA THR A 12 17.14 -8.92 -5.52
C THR A 12 18.56 -8.37 -5.77
N PHE A 13 18.69 -7.46 -6.74
CA PHE A 13 19.91 -6.74 -7.09
C PHE A 13 20.38 -5.80 -5.95
N ILE A 14 21.67 -5.86 -5.60
CA ILE A 14 22.37 -4.78 -4.89
C ILE A 14 23.16 -3.99 -5.93
N MET A 15 22.64 -2.84 -6.37
CA MET A 15 23.48 -1.80 -6.98
C MET A 15 23.77 -0.72 -5.95
N SER A 16 25.04 -0.62 -5.57
CA SER A 16 25.63 0.52 -4.88
C SER A 16 25.51 1.76 -5.77
N SER A 17 24.74 2.76 -5.32
CA SER A 17 24.81 4.12 -5.85
C SER A 17 25.35 5.02 -4.73
N CYS A 18 26.64 5.35 -4.80
CA CYS A 18 27.22 6.43 -4.01
C CYS A 18 26.71 7.77 -4.53
N ASP A 19 26.18 8.59 -3.65
CA ASP A 19 26.21 10.05 -3.75
C ASP A 19 26.23 10.58 -2.31
N ASP A 20 27.40 11.00 -1.83
CA ASP A 20 27.51 12.34 -1.25
C ASP A 20 28.96 12.83 -1.16
N LYS A 21 29.11 14.10 -1.51
CA LYS A 21 30.35 14.83 -1.74
C LYS A 21 31.10 15.11 -0.45
N SER A 22 32.41 14.87 -0.43
CA SER A 22 33.37 15.80 0.18
C SER A 22 34.72 15.72 -0.55
N MET A 23 35.31 16.89 -0.80
CA MET A 23 36.52 17.07 -1.60
C MET A 23 37.82 16.84 -0.80
N LEU A 24 38.90 16.61 -1.56
CA LEU A 24 40.34 16.78 -1.27
C LEU A 24 41.11 15.54 -0.76
N SER A 25 41.71 14.77 -1.67
CA SER A 25 43.10 14.98 -2.14
C SER A 25 43.56 13.77 -2.97
N GLU A 26 44.14 14.04 -4.14
CA GLU A 26 44.78 13.03 -5.00
C GLU A 26 46.09 12.55 -4.37
N GLN A 27 46.28 11.22 -4.31
CA GLN A 27 47.58 10.60 -4.56
C GLN A 27 47.40 9.21 -5.16
N ASN A 28 47.96 9.03 -6.36
CA ASN A 28 48.03 7.81 -7.16
C ASN A 28 48.69 6.65 -6.40
N SER A 29 48.13 5.43 -6.50
CA SER A 29 48.73 4.33 -7.27
C SER A 29 48.13 2.98 -6.87
N GLY A 30 47.66 2.21 -7.86
CA GLY A 30 47.26 0.81 -7.69
C GLY A 30 45.94 0.50 -8.36
N ILE A 31 45.96 0.21 -9.66
CA ILE A 31 44.83 -0.35 -10.39
C ILE A 31 44.53 -1.73 -9.76
N SER A 32 43.54 -1.79 -8.88
CA SER A 32 42.93 -3.04 -8.44
C SER A 32 41.86 -3.38 -9.47
N THR A 33 42.16 -4.29 -10.39
CA THR A 33 41.17 -4.92 -11.25
C THR A 33 40.18 -5.68 -10.36
N THR A 34 39.03 -5.05 -10.07
CA THR A 34 37.86 -5.74 -9.53
C THR A 34 37.40 -6.78 -10.56
N HIS A 35 37.69 -8.05 -10.32
CA HIS A 35 37.07 -9.15 -11.08
C HIS A 35 35.59 -9.19 -10.72
N SER A 36 34.75 -8.79 -11.66
CA SER A 36 33.29 -8.73 -11.54
C SER A 36 32.65 -10.13 -11.61
N PHE A 37 31.70 -10.42 -10.72
CA PHE A 37 30.80 -11.58 -10.80
C PHE A 37 29.56 -11.26 -11.63
N SER A 38 28.97 -12.25 -12.28
CA SER A 38 27.70 -12.07 -13.00
C SER A 38 26.48 -12.41 -12.15
N ASN A 39 26.42 -13.55 -11.43
CA ASN A 39 25.27 -13.94 -10.59
C ASN A 39 25.59 -14.99 -9.50
N VAL A 40 24.89 -14.95 -8.36
CA VAL A 40 24.80 -16.03 -7.35
C VAL A 40 23.32 -16.42 -7.21
N ASN A 41 22.96 -17.67 -7.49
CA ASN A 41 21.61 -18.19 -7.40
C ASN A 41 21.54 -19.34 -6.37
N ALA A 42 20.67 -19.26 -5.38
CA ALA A 42 20.38 -20.42 -4.53
C ALA A 42 19.59 -21.46 -5.35
N LEU A 43 20.02 -22.72 -5.33
CA LEU A 43 19.41 -23.80 -6.12
C LEU A 43 18.36 -24.58 -5.32
N SER A 44 18.75 -25.08 -4.15
CA SER A 44 17.90 -25.94 -3.32
C SER A 44 18.50 -26.20 -1.93
N SER A 45 17.63 -26.66 -1.04
CA SER A 45 17.93 -27.22 0.27
C SER A 45 17.47 -28.68 0.22
N ASP A 46 18.39 -29.62 0.03
CA ASP A 46 18.07 -31.03 -0.22
C ASP A 46 18.77 -31.96 0.77
N ARG A 47 18.15 -33.11 1.05
CA ARG A 47 18.80 -34.20 1.81
C ARG A 47 19.51 -35.14 0.83
N ILE A 48 20.84 -35.20 0.89
CA ILE A 48 21.65 -36.19 0.17
C ILE A 48 22.15 -37.20 1.21
N ASN A 49 21.83 -38.48 1.05
CA ASN A 49 22.20 -39.54 2.01
C ASN A 49 21.81 -39.24 3.48
N ASN A 50 20.65 -38.61 3.69
CA ASN A 50 20.16 -38.14 5.01
C ASN A 50 20.99 -37.03 5.67
N ILE A 51 21.85 -36.34 4.92
CA ILE A 51 22.57 -35.13 5.37
C ILE A 51 21.97 -33.93 4.61
N GLY A 52 21.70 -32.82 5.31
CA GLY A 52 21.15 -31.62 4.68
C GLY A 52 22.23 -30.82 3.94
N HIS A 53 21.95 -30.41 2.71
CA HIS A 53 22.85 -29.57 1.90
C HIS A 53 22.14 -28.28 1.49
N THR A 54 22.82 -27.15 1.70
CA THR A 54 22.37 -25.85 1.17
C THR A 54 23.23 -25.48 -0.02
N GLN A 55 22.67 -25.55 -1.23
CA GLN A 55 23.42 -25.45 -2.49
C GLN A 55 23.18 -24.12 -3.22
N PHE A 56 24.27 -23.57 -3.74
CA PHE A 56 24.32 -22.33 -4.53
C PHE A 56 25.00 -22.58 -5.88
N GLU A 57 24.48 -21.94 -6.92
CA GLU A 57 25.16 -21.73 -8.19
C GLU A 57 25.84 -20.36 -8.21
N VAL A 58 27.11 -20.36 -8.57
CA VAL A 58 27.93 -19.15 -8.69
C VAL A 58 28.53 -19.12 -10.08
N GLU A 59 28.15 -18.11 -10.86
CA GLU A 59 28.74 -17.88 -12.18
C GLU A 59 29.98 -16.98 -12.05
N CYS A 60 31.14 -17.54 -12.41
CA CYS A 60 32.41 -16.84 -12.42
C CYS A 60 32.82 -16.52 -13.86
N LEU A 61 33.16 -15.26 -14.14
CA LEU A 61 33.59 -14.83 -15.48
C LEU A 61 34.97 -15.40 -15.86
N GLU A 62 35.80 -15.64 -14.85
CA GLU A 62 37.15 -16.17 -14.98
C GLU A 62 37.43 -17.19 -13.87
N GLU A 63 38.29 -18.15 -14.18
CA GLU A 63 38.82 -19.07 -13.19
C GLU A 63 39.74 -18.31 -12.22
N GLY A 64 39.62 -18.57 -10.92
CA GLY A 64 40.40 -17.86 -9.92
C GLY A 64 40.18 -18.31 -8.49
N LEU A 65 40.91 -17.64 -7.60
CA LEU A 65 40.83 -17.82 -6.16
C LEU A 65 39.96 -16.73 -5.54
N TYR A 66 39.04 -17.14 -4.67
CA TYR A 66 38.06 -16.24 -4.08
C TYR A 66 37.86 -16.51 -2.59
N TYR A 67 37.61 -15.45 -1.82
CA TYR A 67 37.09 -15.57 -0.46
C TYR A 67 35.58 -15.82 -0.51
N LEU A 68 35.11 -16.73 0.33
CA LEU A 68 33.70 -17.03 0.54
C LEU A 68 33.31 -16.61 1.95
N CYS A 69 32.26 -15.79 2.07
CA CYS A 69 31.65 -15.39 3.32
C CYS A 69 30.15 -15.67 3.29
N VAL A 70 29.60 -16.17 4.39
CA VAL A 70 28.18 -16.47 4.53
C VAL A 70 27.60 -15.82 5.77
N LEU A 71 26.37 -15.34 5.70
CA LEU A 71 25.55 -14.97 6.86
C LEU A 71 24.63 -16.15 7.16
N VAL A 72 24.78 -16.71 8.35
CA VAL A 72 24.15 -17.98 8.71
C VAL A 72 23.66 -17.94 10.14
N ARG A 73 22.52 -18.58 10.41
CA ARG A 73 22.05 -18.81 11.78
C ARG A 73 22.59 -20.15 12.27
N ILE A 74 23.46 -20.11 13.27
CA ILE A 74 24.14 -21.29 13.81
C ILE A 74 23.32 -21.89 14.96
N PRO A 75 22.74 -23.08 14.79
CA PRO A 75 22.11 -23.79 15.88
C PRO A 75 23.16 -24.41 16.81
N ILE A 76 22.81 -24.57 18.08
CA ILE A 76 23.55 -25.39 19.04
C ILE A 76 22.92 -26.78 19.04
N ILE A 77 23.69 -27.79 18.66
CA ILE A 77 23.22 -29.17 18.53
C ILE A 77 23.86 -29.97 19.66
N ASN A 78 23.02 -30.54 20.52
CA ASN A 78 23.45 -31.31 21.71
C ASN A 78 24.42 -30.53 22.60
N GLY A 79 24.16 -29.22 22.78
CA GLY A 79 24.98 -28.33 23.60
C GLY A 79 26.31 -27.90 22.97
N SER A 80 26.59 -28.29 21.72
CA SER A 80 27.84 -27.97 21.02
C SER A 80 27.62 -27.20 19.71
N LEU A 81 28.58 -26.33 19.38
CA LEU A 81 28.72 -25.74 18.05
C LEU A 81 29.49 -26.71 17.17
N HIS A 82 29.09 -26.83 15.91
CA HIS A 82 29.74 -27.74 14.96
C HIS A 82 30.36 -26.97 13.80
N GLU A 83 31.43 -27.52 13.24
CA GLU A 83 32.03 -27.01 12.00
C GLU A 83 31.26 -27.53 10.79
N TYR A 84 31.09 -26.69 9.76
CA TYR A 84 30.35 -27.07 8.56
C TYR A 84 31.32 -27.23 7.38
N GLU A 85 31.23 -28.39 6.74
CA GLU A 85 31.98 -28.68 5.52
C GLU A 85 31.41 -27.88 4.35
N VAL A 86 32.29 -27.51 3.42
CA VAL A 86 31.93 -26.81 2.19
C VAL A 86 32.35 -27.68 1.02
N GLU A 87 31.40 -28.06 0.18
CA GLU A 87 31.66 -28.79 -1.05
C GLU A 87 31.64 -27.82 -2.24
N ILE A 88 32.63 -27.93 -3.11
CA ILE A 88 32.76 -27.10 -4.31
C ILE A 88 32.81 -28.02 -5.51
N ASN A 89 31.85 -27.88 -6.42
CA ASN A 89 31.75 -28.69 -7.64
C ASN A 89 31.79 -30.22 -7.36
N GLY A 90 31.14 -30.68 -6.28
CA GLY A 90 31.13 -32.10 -5.91
C GLY A 90 32.31 -32.55 -5.03
N ILE A 91 33.22 -31.65 -4.67
CA ILE A 91 34.45 -31.99 -3.93
C ILE A 91 34.48 -31.27 -2.58
N ILE A 92 34.60 -32.02 -1.49
CA ILE A 92 34.74 -31.47 -0.13
C ILE A 92 36.02 -30.64 -0.04
N ASN A 93 35.89 -29.39 0.41
CA ASN A 93 37.00 -28.47 0.65
C ASN A 93 37.69 -28.81 1.98
N GLU A 94 39.01 -28.62 2.04
CA GLU A 94 39.78 -28.80 3.27
C GLU A 94 39.51 -27.72 4.33
N ASN A 95 39.04 -26.54 3.88
CA ASN A 95 38.67 -25.43 4.73
C ASN A 95 37.17 -25.49 5.04
N THR A 96 36.81 -25.08 6.25
CA THR A 96 35.45 -25.23 6.80
C THR A 96 34.92 -23.90 7.31
N LEU A 97 33.61 -23.81 7.47
CA LEU A 97 32.99 -22.74 8.24
C LEU A 97 33.08 -23.11 9.73
N LYS A 98 33.72 -22.24 10.53
CA LYS A 98 34.00 -22.48 11.95
C LYS A 98 33.26 -21.47 12.82
N PRO A 99 32.02 -21.77 13.28
CA PRO A 99 31.27 -20.89 14.16
C PRO A 99 31.98 -20.61 15.49
N SER A 100 31.79 -19.41 16.03
CA SER A 100 32.30 -19.05 17.36
C SER A 100 31.18 -18.83 18.39
N ILE A 101 29.96 -18.57 17.92
CA ILE A 101 28.77 -18.35 18.75
C ILE A 101 27.57 -19.01 18.09
N GLY A 102 26.54 -19.30 18.90
CA GLY A 102 25.20 -19.64 18.37
C GLY A 102 24.45 -18.40 17.91
N GLY A 103 23.43 -18.59 17.08
CA GLY A 103 22.63 -17.51 16.50
C GLY A 103 23.21 -16.97 15.19
N LEU A 104 22.77 -15.77 14.78
CA LEU A 104 23.16 -15.20 13.49
C LEU A 104 24.63 -14.74 13.50
N GLN A 105 25.41 -15.19 12.51
CA GLN A 105 26.81 -14.80 12.36
C GLN A 105 27.28 -14.80 10.90
N SER A 106 28.13 -13.81 10.57
CA SER A 106 28.94 -13.84 9.35
C SER A 106 30.18 -14.72 9.54
N LEU A 107 30.39 -15.69 8.64
CA LEU A 107 31.49 -16.65 8.67
C LEU A 107 32.22 -16.68 7.33
N TYR A 108 33.55 -16.59 7.39
CA TYR A 108 34.39 -16.98 6.26
C TYR A 108 34.63 -18.48 6.27
N ILE A 109 34.89 -19.04 5.10
CA ILE A 109 35.61 -20.30 5.02
C ILE A 109 37.03 -20.07 5.55
N THR A 110 37.49 -20.93 6.46
CA THR A 110 38.77 -20.72 7.16
C THR A 110 39.61 -21.99 7.23
N ASP A 111 40.92 -21.78 7.28
CA ASP A 111 41.89 -22.84 7.55
C ASP A 111 41.80 -23.34 8.99
N LYS A 112 42.71 -24.27 9.34
CA LYS A 112 42.83 -24.86 10.67
C LYS A 112 43.13 -23.82 11.76
N ASN A 113 43.69 -22.67 11.38
CA ASN A 113 44.07 -21.56 12.26
C ASN A 113 42.99 -20.46 12.32
N LYS A 114 41.80 -20.69 11.75
CA LYS A 114 40.68 -19.72 11.67
C LYS A 114 41.02 -18.48 10.82
N THR A 115 41.96 -18.59 9.90
CA THR A 115 42.29 -17.52 8.95
C THR A 115 41.41 -17.65 7.71
N PRO A 116 40.81 -16.57 7.18
CA PRO A 116 40.04 -16.63 5.94
C PRO A 116 40.84 -17.24 4.80
N SER A 117 40.27 -18.27 4.17
CA SER A 117 40.91 -19.04 3.10
C SER A 117 40.28 -18.76 1.74
N LEU A 118 41.10 -18.92 0.70
CA LEU A 118 40.65 -18.83 -0.68
C LEU A 118 40.09 -20.19 -1.15
N ILE A 119 39.08 -20.14 -1.99
CA ILE A 119 38.51 -21.27 -2.72
C ILE A 119 38.76 -21.10 -4.22
N GLN A 120 39.02 -22.22 -4.91
CA GLN A 120 39.20 -22.22 -6.37
C GLN A 120 37.83 -22.38 -7.04
N LEU A 121 37.47 -21.44 -7.91
CA LEU A 121 36.28 -21.52 -8.76
C LEU A 121 36.70 -21.51 -10.22
N LYS A 122 36.05 -22.35 -11.04
CA LYS A 122 36.28 -22.43 -12.48
C LYS A 122 35.54 -21.32 -13.20
N LYS A 123 35.98 -20.98 -14.42
CA LYS A 123 35.17 -20.15 -15.32
C LYS A 123 33.85 -20.83 -15.63
N GLY A 124 32.74 -20.09 -15.58
CA GLY A 124 31.38 -20.57 -15.76
C GLY A 124 30.66 -20.84 -14.44
N ILE A 125 29.64 -21.69 -14.47
CA ILE A 125 28.81 -22.04 -13.31
C ILE A 125 29.58 -23.01 -12.40
N ASN A 126 29.65 -22.67 -11.13
CA ASN A 126 30.17 -23.53 -10.05
C ASN A 126 29.06 -23.84 -9.07
N THR A 127 29.09 -25.02 -8.46
CA THR A 127 28.23 -25.34 -7.32
C THR A 127 29.00 -25.20 -6.01
N ILE A 128 28.38 -24.57 -5.02
CA ILE A 128 28.88 -24.48 -3.64
C ILE A 128 27.79 -25.01 -2.73
N SER A 129 28.09 -26.07 -1.98
CA SER A 129 27.16 -26.69 -1.04
C SER A 129 27.72 -26.60 0.37
N ILE A 130 26.90 -26.11 1.31
CA ILE A 130 27.24 -26.12 2.74
C ILE A 130 26.59 -27.36 3.34
N VAL A 131 27.43 -28.25 3.85
CA VAL A 131 27.02 -29.55 4.37
C VAL A 131 26.65 -29.40 5.84
N SER A 132 25.44 -29.83 6.17
CA SER A 132 24.91 -29.71 7.53
C SER A 132 25.45 -30.83 8.41
N THR A 133 25.69 -30.51 9.68
CA THR A 133 26.22 -31.45 10.68
C THR A 133 25.12 -32.34 11.30
N SER A 134 23.89 -32.22 10.79
CA SER A 134 22.72 -32.96 11.19
C SER A 134 21.86 -33.29 9.96
N LYS A 135 20.80 -34.09 10.16
CA LYS A 135 19.80 -34.36 9.11
C LYS A 135 19.04 -33.11 8.65
N ARG A 136 19.23 -31.97 9.34
CA ARG A 136 18.57 -30.70 9.03
C ARG A 136 19.47 -29.80 8.21
N THR A 137 18.89 -29.19 7.19
CA THR A 137 19.57 -28.24 6.33
C THR A 137 19.84 -26.93 7.06
N ILE A 138 21.09 -26.43 7.00
CA ILE A 138 21.45 -25.14 7.60
C ILE A 138 21.00 -23.97 6.73
N LYS A 139 20.22 -23.06 7.31
CA LYS A 139 19.75 -21.88 6.58
C LYS A 139 20.86 -20.82 6.44
N ILE A 140 21.11 -20.44 5.21
CA ILE A 140 22.06 -19.40 4.82
C ILE A 140 21.27 -18.18 4.35
N GLU A 141 21.38 -17.07 5.06
CA GLU A 141 20.67 -15.82 4.78
C GLU A 141 21.30 -15.07 3.60
N GLN A 142 22.63 -15.10 3.52
CA GLN A 142 23.39 -14.44 2.46
C GLN A 142 24.69 -15.19 2.20
N LEU A 143 25.11 -15.18 0.94
CA LEU A 143 26.41 -15.68 0.50
C LEU A 143 27.08 -14.60 -0.35
N LYS A 144 28.35 -14.32 -0.06
CA LYS A 144 29.15 -13.33 -0.77
C LYS A 144 30.51 -13.91 -1.11
N ILE A 145 30.96 -13.64 -2.33
CA ILE A 145 32.25 -14.11 -2.84
C ILE A 145 33.00 -12.90 -3.39
N SER A 146 34.31 -12.83 -3.16
CA SER A 146 35.18 -11.82 -3.78
C SER A 146 36.63 -12.28 -3.81
N SER A 147 37.41 -11.79 -4.78
CA SER A 147 38.87 -11.96 -4.77
C SER A 147 39.54 -11.17 -3.64
N ASN A 148 38.85 -10.19 -3.06
CA ASN A 148 39.30 -9.40 -1.92
C ASN A 148 38.51 -9.75 -0.66
N VAL A 149 39.22 -9.99 0.45
CA VAL A 149 38.62 -10.40 1.73
C VAL A 149 37.63 -9.35 2.29
N LEU A 150 37.94 -8.06 2.18
CA LEU A 150 37.07 -6.99 2.67
C LEU A 150 35.79 -6.89 1.83
N ASP A 151 35.92 -7.08 0.52
CA ASP A 151 34.79 -7.09 -0.38
C ASP A 151 33.94 -8.36 -0.23
N ALA A 152 34.52 -9.48 0.20
CA ALA A 152 33.75 -10.68 0.54
C ALA A 152 33.00 -10.54 1.88
N LYS A 153 33.35 -9.58 2.74
CA LYS A 153 32.71 -9.40 4.04
C LYS A 153 31.21 -9.14 3.91
N ILE A 154 30.44 -9.86 4.72
CA ILE A 154 29.04 -9.53 5.01
C ILE A 154 29.01 -8.79 6.36
N ASP A 155 28.46 -7.58 6.35
CA ASP A 155 28.37 -6.76 7.57
C ASP A 155 27.09 -7.11 8.35
N ASP A 156 27.25 -7.77 9.49
CA ASP A 156 26.17 -8.11 10.42
C ASP A 156 26.10 -7.15 11.63
N SER A 157 26.87 -6.05 11.63
CA SER A 157 26.98 -5.12 12.77
C SER A 157 25.64 -4.48 13.13
N VAL A 158 24.84 -4.05 12.16
CA VAL A 158 23.51 -3.43 12.41
C VAL A 158 22.60 -4.38 13.19
N TYR A 159 22.56 -5.65 12.79
CA TYR A 159 21.78 -6.67 13.50
C TYR A 159 22.33 -6.90 14.90
N ARG A 160 23.65 -7.03 15.06
CA ARG A 160 24.27 -7.25 16.38
C ARG A 160 24.06 -6.07 17.33
N ASP A 161 24.20 -4.86 16.84
CA ASP A 161 23.94 -3.64 17.60
C ASP A 161 22.49 -3.57 18.04
N PHE A 162 21.56 -3.91 17.14
CA PHE A 162 20.14 -4.00 17.47
C PHE A 162 19.87 -5.06 18.53
N LEU A 163 20.39 -6.28 18.34
CA LEU A 163 20.27 -7.39 19.28
C LEU A 163 20.81 -7.01 20.66
N ASN A 164 21.99 -6.40 20.72
CA ASN A 164 22.62 -5.94 21.96
C ASN A 164 21.77 -4.85 22.65
N LYS A 165 21.18 -3.93 21.89
CA LYS A 165 20.26 -2.91 22.43
C LYS A 165 19.02 -3.56 23.06
N VAL A 166 18.42 -4.54 22.39
CA VAL A 166 17.23 -5.26 22.90
C VAL A 166 17.58 -6.06 24.16
N LYS A 167 18.72 -6.78 24.18
CA LYS A 167 19.15 -7.55 25.36
C LYS A 167 19.42 -6.69 26.59
N ASN A 168 20.06 -5.53 26.38
CA ASN A 168 20.51 -4.67 27.49
C ASN A 168 19.44 -3.68 27.96
N ASN A 169 18.31 -3.57 27.24
CA ASN A 169 17.24 -2.64 27.60
C ASN A 169 15.99 -3.42 28.01
N SER A 170 15.79 -3.56 29.32
CA SER A 170 14.62 -4.23 29.92
C SER A 170 13.26 -3.59 29.56
N ASN A 171 13.28 -2.39 28.97
CA ASN A 171 12.10 -1.65 28.52
C ASN A 171 12.21 -1.26 27.03
N PHE A 172 12.70 -2.13 26.15
CA PHE A 172 12.61 -1.91 24.70
C PHE A 172 11.16 -2.07 24.20
N ASN A 173 10.27 -1.25 24.75
CA ASN A 173 8.90 -1.06 24.29
C ASN A 173 8.90 0.17 23.41
N LYS A 174 8.79 -0.01 22.10
CA LYS A 174 8.43 1.11 21.23
C LYS A 174 6.92 1.22 21.27
N GLU A 175 6.40 2.04 22.19
CA GLU A 175 5.04 2.59 22.06
C GLU A 175 4.98 3.43 20.77
N LYS A 176 4.77 2.74 19.66
CA LYS A 176 4.38 3.31 18.38
C LYS A 176 3.38 2.36 17.73
N SER A 177 2.31 2.02 18.45
CA SER A 177 1.11 1.53 17.80
C SER A 177 0.62 2.68 16.92
N ALA A 178 0.73 2.52 15.59
CA ALA A 178 -0.03 3.36 14.68
C ALA A 178 -1.49 3.40 15.14
N ALA A 179 -2.13 4.56 15.04
CA ALA A 179 -3.55 4.68 15.39
C ALA A 179 -4.35 3.72 14.49
N TYR A 180 -4.84 2.64 15.08
CA TYR A 180 -5.71 1.70 14.39
C TYR A 180 -7.07 2.36 14.22
N THR A 181 -7.45 2.63 12.98
CA THR A 181 -8.69 3.33 12.64
C THR A 181 -9.64 2.34 12.00
N THR A 182 -10.83 2.20 12.60
CA THR A 182 -11.85 1.32 12.06
C THR A 182 -12.73 2.04 11.04
N SER A 183 -13.35 1.28 10.13
CA SER A 183 -14.38 1.77 9.21
C SER A 183 -15.61 2.34 9.92
N LEU A 184 -15.83 2.01 11.20
CA LEU A 184 -16.91 2.58 12.02
C LEU A 184 -16.56 3.98 12.56
N GLN A 185 -15.27 4.33 12.59
CA GLN A 185 -14.74 5.59 13.11
C GLN A 185 -14.31 6.55 11.99
N SER A 186 -14.35 6.11 10.73
CA SER A 186 -13.87 6.87 9.59
C SER A 186 -14.83 6.82 8.40
N GLU A 187 -14.56 7.63 7.37
CA GLU A 187 -15.30 7.63 6.10
C GLU A 187 -14.90 6.46 5.17
N GLU A 188 -13.96 5.62 5.61
CA GLU A 188 -13.36 4.55 4.82
C GLU A 188 -14.16 3.25 4.93
N THR A 189 -14.17 2.45 3.87
CA THR A 189 -14.90 1.17 3.83
C THR A 189 -14.09 -0.01 4.35
N TYR A 190 -12.97 0.23 5.03
CA TYR A 190 -12.01 -0.77 5.49
C TYR A 190 -11.31 -0.26 6.75
N ASP A 191 -10.65 -1.15 7.48
CA ASP A 191 -9.82 -0.75 8.61
C ASP A 191 -8.40 -0.51 8.17
N TYR A 192 -7.70 0.38 8.87
CA TYR A 192 -6.32 0.66 8.53
C TYR A 192 -5.48 1.08 9.73
N ALA A 193 -4.17 0.89 9.59
CA ALA A 193 -3.16 1.48 10.45
C ALA A 193 -2.05 2.03 9.55
N LEU A 194 -1.80 3.34 9.63
CA LEU A 194 -0.76 3.99 8.83
C LEU A 194 0.56 4.04 9.59
N ASN A 195 1.67 3.76 8.91
CA ASN A 195 3.00 3.79 9.50
C ASN A 195 3.13 2.88 10.75
N LEU A 196 2.50 1.70 10.70
CA LEU A 196 2.60 0.66 11.72
C LEU A 196 4.02 0.09 11.71
N ILE A 197 4.65 0.03 12.88
CA ILE A 197 5.92 -0.68 13.03
C ILE A 197 5.67 -2.19 12.94
N ALA A 198 6.47 -2.86 12.12
CA ALA A 198 6.57 -4.30 11.95
C ALA A 198 7.98 -4.75 12.39
N PRO A 199 8.16 -5.04 13.68
CA PRO A 199 9.45 -5.54 14.18
C PRO A 199 9.81 -6.91 13.64
N HIS A 200 11.10 -7.23 13.71
CA HIS A 200 11.61 -8.55 13.39
C HIS A 200 10.99 -9.61 14.30
N THR A 201 10.57 -10.71 13.70
CA THR A 201 10.00 -11.88 14.37
C THR A 201 10.74 -13.11 13.88
N TYR A 202 11.16 -13.95 14.81
CA TYR A 202 11.66 -15.28 14.48
C TYR A 202 10.54 -16.10 13.84
N ASP A 203 10.69 -16.41 12.56
CA ASP A 203 9.78 -17.23 11.78
C ASP A 203 10.63 -18.03 10.81
N GLU A 204 10.97 -19.26 11.21
CA GLU A 204 11.86 -20.11 10.44
C GLU A 204 11.08 -21.28 9.84
N TYR A 205 11.39 -21.53 8.58
CA TYR A 205 10.91 -22.67 7.83
C TYR A 205 11.85 -23.85 8.01
N TYR A 206 11.29 -25.04 8.19
CA TYR A 206 12.05 -26.27 8.38
C TYR A 206 11.83 -27.25 7.24
N ASP A 207 12.77 -28.18 7.09
CA ASP A 207 12.65 -29.36 6.22
C ASP A 207 11.28 -30.05 6.44
N PRO A 208 10.72 -30.67 5.41
CA PRO A 208 9.39 -31.25 5.51
C PRO A 208 9.40 -32.39 6.53
N TRP A 209 8.47 -32.34 7.48
CA TRP A 209 8.34 -33.38 8.49
C TRP A 209 7.41 -34.49 8.00
N PRO A 210 7.78 -35.77 8.19
CA PRO A 210 6.85 -36.89 8.02
C PRO A 210 5.60 -36.77 8.89
N GLU A 211 4.59 -37.57 8.58
CA GLU A 211 3.44 -37.79 9.46
C GLU A 211 3.88 -38.51 10.75
N GLY A 212 3.29 -38.14 11.89
CA GLY A 212 3.50 -38.81 13.17
C GLY A 212 4.76 -38.38 13.94
N ILE A 213 5.47 -37.34 13.48
CA ILE A 213 6.60 -36.77 14.22
C ILE A 213 6.09 -36.05 15.46
N HIS A 214 6.55 -36.48 16.63
CA HIS A 214 6.34 -35.79 17.90
C HIS A 214 7.37 -34.68 18.02
N LEU A 215 6.90 -33.44 18.13
CA LEU A 215 7.73 -32.26 18.29
C LEU A 215 7.46 -31.61 19.64
N THR A 216 8.52 -31.37 20.40
CA THR A 216 8.48 -30.62 21.66
C THR A 216 9.33 -29.37 21.51
N LEU A 217 8.77 -28.20 21.85
CA LEU A 217 9.46 -26.92 21.85
C LEU A 217 9.38 -26.29 23.24
N THR A 218 10.48 -25.69 23.68
CA THR A 218 10.55 -24.90 24.91
C THR A 218 11.31 -23.61 24.63
N THR A 219 10.81 -22.50 25.15
CA THR A 219 11.50 -21.22 25.04
C THR A 219 11.87 -20.65 26.40
N THR A 220 12.91 -19.82 26.40
CA THR A 220 13.12 -18.79 27.41
C THR A 220 13.14 -17.45 26.69
N CYS A 221 12.43 -16.44 27.19
CA CYS A 221 12.27 -15.14 26.56
C CYS A 221 12.26 -14.05 27.62
N ASN A 222 12.79 -12.88 27.28
CA ASN A 222 12.76 -11.71 28.16
C ASN A 222 11.43 -10.93 28.10
N ILE A 223 10.49 -11.33 27.24
CA ILE A 223 9.16 -10.73 27.11
C ILE A 223 8.04 -11.78 27.04
N PRO A 224 6.78 -11.41 27.35
CA PRO A 224 5.62 -12.22 27.02
C PRO A 224 5.54 -12.52 25.53
N HIS A 225 5.37 -13.79 25.18
CA HIS A 225 5.48 -14.26 23.80
C HIS A 225 4.59 -15.49 23.54
N VAL A 226 4.47 -15.83 22.26
CA VAL A 226 3.78 -17.01 21.74
C VAL A 226 4.77 -17.82 20.91
N ILE A 227 4.91 -19.10 21.23
CA ILE A 227 5.50 -20.11 20.32
C ILE A 227 4.38 -20.65 19.45
N GLU A 228 4.66 -20.77 18.16
CA GLU A 228 3.70 -21.27 17.20
C GLU A 228 4.38 -22.23 16.23
N VAL A 229 3.66 -23.31 15.90
CA VAL A 229 3.99 -24.17 14.76
C VAL A 229 2.80 -24.14 13.81
N TYR A 230 3.04 -23.93 12.52
CA TYR A 230 1.96 -23.93 11.53
C TYR A 230 2.44 -24.52 10.20
N GLU A 231 1.53 -25.20 9.52
CA GLU A 231 1.77 -25.71 8.16
C GLU A 231 1.80 -24.55 7.15
N GLN A 232 2.66 -24.61 6.14
CA GLN A 232 2.54 -23.77 4.96
C GLN A 232 1.48 -24.32 4.00
N ASP A 233 0.32 -23.67 3.92
CA ASP A 233 -0.68 -23.95 2.87
C ASP A 233 -1.14 -22.66 2.18
N ASN A 234 -0.94 -22.61 0.86
CA ASN A 234 -1.34 -21.50 0.00
C ASN A 234 -2.86 -21.20 0.05
N LYS A 235 -3.70 -22.17 0.40
CA LYS A 235 -5.16 -22.02 0.52
C LYS A 235 -5.61 -21.55 1.90
N GLY A 236 -4.72 -21.57 2.90
CA GLY A 236 -5.01 -21.30 4.31
C GLY A 236 -4.52 -22.46 5.17
N ASN A 237 -3.95 -22.14 6.33
CA ASN A 237 -3.28 -23.12 7.19
C ASN A 237 -4.33 -23.93 7.93
N VAL A 238 -4.41 -25.23 7.63
CA VAL A 238 -5.36 -26.14 8.26
C VAL A 238 -4.88 -26.56 9.66
N TRP A 239 -3.56 -26.67 9.85
CA TRP A 239 -2.99 -27.05 11.14
C TRP A 239 -2.05 -25.99 11.70
N SER A 240 -2.39 -25.54 12.90
CA SER A 240 -1.58 -24.64 13.71
C SER A 240 -1.74 -24.96 15.20
N TRP A 241 -0.61 -24.89 15.90
CA TRP A 241 -0.50 -25.05 17.34
C TRP A 241 0.21 -23.84 17.91
N ALA A 242 -0.25 -23.38 19.06
CA ALA A 242 0.32 -22.21 19.72
C ALA A 242 0.30 -22.42 21.23
N ALA A 243 1.34 -21.93 21.89
CA ALA A 243 1.43 -21.84 23.34
C ALA A 243 2.04 -20.49 23.70
N SER A 244 1.62 -19.91 24.83
CA SER A 244 2.10 -18.60 25.28
C SER A 244 2.72 -18.69 26.67
N GLY A 245 3.57 -17.73 26.97
CA GLY A 245 4.25 -17.64 28.26
C GLY A 245 4.81 -16.24 28.51
N THR A 246 5.06 -15.92 29.78
CA THR A 246 5.59 -14.61 30.18
C THR A 246 7.11 -14.55 30.12
N SER A 247 7.78 -15.65 30.45
CA SER A 247 9.25 -15.81 30.41
C SER A 247 9.67 -17.15 29.80
N SER A 248 8.79 -18.13 29.80
CA SER A 248 8.99 -19.44 29.19
C SER A 248 7.67 -19.99 28.67
N ALA A 249 7.70 -20.66 27.52
CA ALA A 249 6.55 -21.36 26.97
C ALA A 249 6.96 -22.78 26.55
N PHE A 250 5.98 -23.69 26.54
CA PHE A 250 6.14 -25.08 26.15
C PHE A 250 5.05 -25.43 25.14
N LEU A 251 5.44 -26.02 24.02
CA LEU A 251 4.53 -26.48 22.98
C LEU A 251 4.86 -27.92 22.61
N GLU A 252 3.84 -28.77 22.54
CA GLU A 252 3.95 -30.13 22.07
C GLU A 252 2.91 -30.39 20.97
N MET A 253 3.30 -31.10 19.94
CA MET A 253 2.44 -31.44 18.82
C MET A 253 2.90 -32.73 18.12
N VAL A 254 1.99 -33.30 17.35
CA VAL A 254 2.28 -34.43 16.44
C VAL A 254 1.93 -33.97 15.03
N THR A 255 2.84 -34.17 14.08
CA THR A 255 2.59 -33.78 12.69
C THR A 255 1.47 -34.65 12.09
N PRO A 256 0.40 -34.05 11.57
CA PRO A 256 -0.78 -34.78 11.10
C PRO A 256 -0.59 -35.39 9.71
N ARG A 257 0.40 -34.93 8.95
CA ARG A 257 0.74 -35.44 7.62
C ARG A 257 2.16 -35.04 7.26
N TRP A 258 2.66 -35.60 6.16
CA TRP A 258 3.86 -35.08 5.53
C TRP A 258 3.61 -33.65 5.02
N GLY A 259 4.47 -32.70 5.40
CA GLY A 259 4.30 -31.32 4.98
C GLY A 259 5.41 -30.40 5.49
N PHE A 260 5.35 -29.16 5.01
CA PHE A 260 6.26 -28.10 5.44
C PHE A 260 5.65 -27.29 6.57
N TYR A 261 6.44 -27.07 7.61
CA TYR A 261 6.01 -26.39 8.81
C TYR A 261 6.99 -25.28 9.18
N ASN A 262 6.46 -24.19 9.71
CA ASN A 262 7.22 -23.10 10.28
C ASN A 262 7.18 -23.17 11.80
N ILE A 263 8.29 -22.79 12.45
CA ILE A 263 8.31 -22.46 13.87
C ILE A 263 8.45 -20.93 13.97
N ARG A 264 7.50 -20.31 14.67
CA ARG A 264 7.49 -18.87 14.91
C ARG A 264 7.50 -18.57 16.40
N ILE A 265 8.22 -17.52 16.79
CA ILE A 265 8.14 -16.92 18.12
C ILE A 265 7.79 -15.45 17.95
N LYS A 266 6.58 -15.07 18.37
CA LYS A 266 6.06 -13.70 18.26
C LYS A 266 5.80 -13.07 19.62
N ALA A 267 5.87 -11.75 19.67
CA ALA A 267 5.51 -11.00 20.86
C ALA A 267 4.01 -11.18 21.16
N LEU A 268 3.67 -11.36 22.45
CA LEU A 268 2.27 -11.41 22.88
C LEU A 268 1.67 -10.00 22.88
N ASN A 269 2.46 -9.02 23.31
CA ASN A 269 2.07 -7.62 23.36
C ASN A 269 2.41 -6.93 22.02
N PRO A 270 1.46 -6.20 21.41
CA PRO A 270 1.69 -5.55 20.12
C PRO A 270 2.88 -4.57 20.15
N GLY A 271 3.82 -4.70 19.21
CA GLY A 271 4.92 -3.75 19.02
C GLY A 271 6.08 -3.88 20.01
N THR A 272 6.03 -4.81 20.97
CA THR A 272 7.15 -5.10 21.86
C THR A 272 8.21 -5.94 21.17
N ILE A 273 9.47 -5.77 21.55
CA ILE A 273 10.60 -6.49 20.96
C ILE A 273 11.45 -7.06 22.09
N GLY A 274 11.82 -8.33 21.94
CA GLY A 274 12.62 -9.07 22.90
C GLY A 274 13.54 -10.07 22.21
N THR A 275 14.14 -10.91 23.04
CA THR A 275 15.00 -12.02 22.61
C THR A 275 14.56 -13.29 23.28
N ALA A 276 14.56 -14.39 22.53
CA ALA A 276 14.32 -15.72 23.05
C ALA A 276 15.45 -16.68 22.70
N ASN A 277 15.59 -17.71 23.53
CA ASN A 277 16.21 -18.96 23.13
C ASN A 277 15.09 -19.98 22.91
N ILE A 278 15.18 -20.75 21.83
CA ILE A 278 14.25 -21.84 21.57
C ILE A 278 15.02 -23.15 21.51
N VAL A 279 14.54 -24.12 22.27
CA VAL A 279 15.01 -25.50 22.24
C VAL A 279 13.89 -26.34 21.67
N TYR A 280 14.16 -27.15 20.66
CA TYR A 280 13.18 -28.13 20.20
C TYR A 280 13.81 -29.52 20.02
N ARG A 281 12.93 -30.53 20.10
CA ARG A 281 13.23 -31.96 19.95
C ARG A 281 12.17 -32.58 19.06
N ASP A 282 12.59 -33.38 18.10
CA ASP A 282 11.70 -34.19 17.27
C ASP A 282 11.94 -35.69 17.50
N SER A 283 11.01 -36.52 17.04
CA SER A 283 11.09 -37.98 17.14
C SER A 283 11.60 -38.67 15.86
N GLU A 284 12.20 -37.94 14.92
CA GLU A 284 12.63 -38.52 13.63
C GLU A 284 13.87 -39.43 13.84
N ASP A 285 13.70 -40.75 13.62
CA ASP A 285 14.71 -41.83 13.59
C ASP A 285 16.04 -41.54 14.34
N ASN A 286 16.06 -41.89 15.63
CA ASN A 286 17.23 -41.90 16.52
C ASN A 286 17.92 -40.55 16.80
N PHE A 287 17.37 -39.41 16.37
CA PHE A 287 17.84 -38.11 16.86
C PHE A 287 17.28 -37.85 18.26
N THR A 288 17.94 -38.35 19.29
CA THR A 288 17.64 -38.02 20.72
C THR A 288 18.16 -36.64 21.13
N GLY A 289 18.54 -35.82 20.16
CA GLY A 289 19.27 -34.59 20.37
C GLY A 289 18.41 -33.35 20.62
N THR A 290 19.03 -32.32 21.19
CA THR A 290 18.43 -30.99 21.31
C THR A 290 19.01 -30.07 20.27
N ILE A 291 18.15 -29.31 19.60
CA ILE A 291 18.57 -28.16 18.80
C ILE A 291 18.13 -26.90 19.51
N GLU A 292 19.07 -25.98 19.70
CA GLU A 292 18.85 -24.71 20.34
C GLU A 292 19.24 -23.56 19.42
N ASP A 293 18.29 -22.68 19.11
CA ASP A 293 18.55 -21.39 18.48
C ASP A 293 18.54 -20.32 19.57
N ARG A 294 19.69 -19.65 19.74
CA ARG A 294 19.88 -18.62 20.76
C ARG A 294 19.66 -17.22 20.25
N ASP A 295 19.23 -16.36 21.17
CA ASP A 295 19.14 -14.91 21.01
C ASP A 295 18.34 -14.49 19.77
N VAL A 296 17.29 -15.25 19.45
CA VAL A 296 16.41 -14.95 18.33
C VAL A 296 15.53 -13.76 18.69
N LEU A 297 15.31 -12.85 17.74
CA LEU A 297 14.47 -11.69 17.95
C LEU A 297 13.00 -12.10 17.97
N VAL A 298 12.26 -11.61 18.96
CA VAL A 298 10.83 -11.83 19.12
C VAL A 298 10.14 -10.49 19.02
N GLY A 299 9.20 -10.35 18.09
CA GLY A 299 8.57 -9.07 17.82
C GLY A 299 7.25 -9.19 17.08
N GLY A 300 7.06 -8.29 16.12
CA GLY A 300 5.83 -8.14 15.35
C GLY A 300 4.78 -7.28 16.05
N ASN A 301 3.67 -7.06 15.36
CA ASN A 301 2.60 -6.18 15.81
C ASN A 301 1.24 -6.77 15.44
N THR A 302 0.26 -6.66 16.32
CA THR A 302 -1.08 -7.20 16.11
C THR A 302 -2.12 -6.08 16.05
N LEU A 303 -3.00 -6.14 15.05
CA LEU A 303 -4.18 -5.30 14.93
C LEU A 303 -5.42 -6.15 15.27
N PRO A 304 -6.26 -5.73 16.24
CA PRO A 304 -7.42 -6.50 16.63
C PRO A 304 -8.56 -6.45 15.59
N ILE A 305 -9.11 -7.62 15.28
CA ILE A 305 -10.25 -7.82 14.39
C ILE A 305 -11.40 -8.38 15.24
N ASN A 306 -12.09 -7.48 15.95
CA ASN A 306 -13.15 -7.85 16.91
C ASN A 306 -14.55 -7.87 16.28
N ARG A 307 -14.66 -7.89 14.95
CA ARG A 307 -15.92 -7.87 14.20
C ARG A 307 -15.71 -8.38 12.78
N ASN A 308 -16.81 -8.64 12.10
CA ASN A 308 -16.79 -8.93 10.67
C ASN A 308 -16.31 -7.70 9.89
N LEU A 309 -15.26 -7.91 9.11
CA LEU A 309 -14.75 -6.91 8.18
C LEU A 309 -15.65 -6.85 6.93
N PRO A 310 -15.72 -5.69 6.26
CA PRO A 310 -16.61 -5.48 5.12
C PRO A 310 -16.18 -6.28 3.89
N GLY A 311 -14.88 -6.54 3.72
CA GLY A 311 -14.32 -7.35 2.65
C GLY A 311 -13.33 -8.40 3.16
N LYS A 312 -12.78 -9.16 2.22
CA LYS A 312 -11.91 -10.32 2.48
C LYS A 312 -10.45 -10.14 2.08
N ASN A 313 -10.07 -8.96 1.59
CA ASN A 313 -8.69 -8.68 1.20
C ASN A 313 -7.97 -7.91 2.30
N TYR A 314 -6.73 -8.31 2.54
CA TYR A 314 -5.86 -7.71 3.54
C TYR A 314 -4.52 -7.42 2.86
N MET A 315 -3.95 -6.26 3.14
CA MET A 315 -2.80 -5.76 2.40
C MET A 315 -1.88 -4.95 3.30
N VAL A 316 -0.58 -5.13 3.11
CA VAL A 316 0.47 -4.29 3.68
C VAL A 316 1.23 -3.64 2.52
N THR A 317 1.46 -2.33 2.62
CA THR A 317 2.10 -1.52 1.58
C THR A 317 2.86 -0.34 2.19
N HIS A 318 3.53 0.45 1.35
CA HIS A 318 4.35 1.60 1.75
C HIS A 318 5.37 1.27 2.84
N ALA A 319 5.96 0.07 2.76
CA ALA A 319 7.03 -0.35 3.66
C ALA A 319 8.23 0.61 3.55
N SER A 320 8.76 1.06 4.68
CA SER A 320 9.92 1.94 4.73
C SER A 320 11.15 1.22 4.18
N GLY A 321 11.77 1.76 3.14
CA GLY A 321 13.04 1.28 2.57
C GLY A 321 12.91 0.52 1.25
N ARG A 322 14.07 0.08 0.71
CA ARG A 322 14.18 -0.60 -0.60
C ARG A 322 13.66 -2.05 -0.63
N TYR A 323 13.16 -2.59 0.48
CA TYR A 323 12.85 -4.03 0.63
C TYR A 323 11.39 -4.29 1.04
N PRO A 324 10.40 -3.96 0.21
CA PRO A 324 8.99 -4.20 0.51
C PRO A 324 8.65 -5.70 0.61
N GLY A 325 9.46 -6.59 0.01
CA GLY A 325 9.33 -8.04 0.14
C GLY A 325 9.69 -8.62 1.51
N SER A 326 10.18 -7.80 2.44
CA SER A 326 10.62 -8.24 3.76
C SER A 326 9.53 -8.19 4.83
N ILE A 327 8.33 -7.70 4.51
CA ILE A 327 7.21 -7.62 5.45
C ILE A 327 6.20 -8.73 5.19
N SER A 328 5.69 -9.30 6.28
CA SER A 328 4.76 -10.41 6.28
C SER A 328 3.49 -10.03 7.03
N LEU A 329 2.37 -10.59 6.58
CA LEU A 329 1.05 -10.46 7.20
C LEU A 329 0.50 -11.86 7.48
N SER A 330 0.01 -12.09 8.70
CA SER A 330 -0.70 -13.31 9.06
C SER A 330 -2.03 -12.98 9.72
N LEU A 331 -3.08 -13.71 9.38
CA LEU A 331 -4.33 -13.72 10.13
C LEU A 331 -4.24 -14.78 11.22
N ILE A 332 -4.56 -14.41 12.46
CA ILE A 332 -4.50 -15.28 13.63
C ILE A 332 -5.82 -15.30 14.41
N ASP A 333 -6.11 -16.43 15.04
CA ASP A 333 -7.30 -16.60 15.88
C ASP A 333 -7.09 -16.04 17.31
N LYS A 334 -8.14 -16.13 18.14
CA LYS A 334 -8.11 -15.68 19.55
C LYS A 334 -7.12 -16.44 20.43
N ASN A 335 -6.68 -17.62 20.00
CA ASN A 335 -5.69 -18.46 20.68
C ASN A 335 -4.30 -18.28 20.07
N PHE A 336 -4.10 -17.23 19.25
CA PHE A 336 -2.86 -16.89 18.57
C PHE A 336 -2.39 -17.91 17.53
N LYS A 337 -3.28 -18.78 17.03
CA LYS A 337 -2.97 -19.73 15.96
C LYS A 337 -3.10 -19.06 14.59
N THR A 338 -2.17 -19.35 13.70
CA THR A 338 -2.13 -18.81 12.34
C THR A 338 -3.17 -19.53 11.51
N ILE A 339 -4.05 -18.73 10.93
CA ILE A 339 -5.11 -19.16 10.04
C ILE A 339 -4.62 -19.07 8.59
N LYS A 340 -3.93 -17.98 8.26
CA LYS A 340 -3.38 -17.75 6.93
C LYS A 340 -2.21 -16.79 7.01
N SER A 341 -1.18 -16.99 6.19
CA SER A 341 -0.08 -16.03 6.03
C SER A 341 0.01 -15.58 4.59
N SER A 342 0.43 -14.34 4.38
CA SER A 342 0.75 -13.82 3.07
C SER A 342 2.00 -14.53 2.54
N HIS A 343 1.93 -14.96 1.29
CA HIS A 343 3.11 -15.30 0.50
C HIS A 343 3.30 -14.23 -0.58
N TYR A 344 4.51 -14.12 -1.11
CA TYR A 344 4.78 -13.30 -2.27
C TYR A 344 3.77 -13.62 -3.37
N SER A 345 2.89 -12.67 -3.67
CA SER A 345 1.73 -12.91 -4.54
C SER A 345 1.93 -12.22 -5.87
N GLN A 346 1.98 -13.03 -6.92
CA GLN A 346 1.88 -12.55 -8.31
C GLN A 346 0.43 -12.66 -8.77
N ILE A 347 -0.20 -11.52 -8.98
CA ILE A 347 -1.56 -11.45 -9.48
C ILE A 347 -1.51 -11.32 -10.99
N ARG A 348 -2.05 -12.34 -11.68
CA ARG A 348 -2.32 -12.28 -13.11
C ARG A 348 -3.76 -11.81 -13.29
N PRO A 349 -3.99 -10.65 -13.92
CA PRO A 349 -5.33 -10.18 -14.19
C PRO A 349 -6.00 -11.09 -15.23
N ASN A 350 -7.32 -11.21 -15.14
CA ASN A 350 -8.11 -11.95 -16.13
C ASN A 350 -8.00 -11.30 -17.53
N PRO A 351 -8.22 -12.07 -18.61
CA PRO A 351 -8.16 -11.58 -19.98
C PRO A 351 -8.91 -10.25 -20.18
N PRO A 352 -8.41 -9.35 -21.04
CA PRO A 352 -7.33 -9.56 -22.03
C PRO A 352 -5.87 -9.32 -21.55
N TYR A 353 -5.60 -9.23 -20.25
CA TYR A 353 -4.34 -8.68 -19.73
C TYR A 353 -3.32 -9.68 -19.18
N GLU A 354 -3.28 -10.89 -19.75
CA GLU A 354 -2.43 -12.01 -19.27
C GLU A 354 -0.92 -11.69 -19.17
N PHE A 355 -0.46 -10.61 -19.82
CA PHE A 355 0.95 -10.20 -19.86
C PHE A 355 1.40 -9.29 -18.71
N THR A 356 0.48 -8.65 -17.97
CA THR A 356 0.85 -7.77 -16.85
C THR A 356 0.82 -8.55 -15.54
N ILE A 357 1.98 -8.80 -14.93
CA ILE A 357 2.07 -9.45 -13.62
C ILE A 357 2.16 -8.36 -12.54
N TYR A 358 1.15 -8.29 -11.68
CA TYR A 358 1.19 -7.41 -10.52
C TYR A 358 1.83 -8.13 -9.35
N THR A 359 2.74 -7.46 -8.67
CA THR A 359 3.44 -8.03 -7.52
C THR A 359 2.96 -7.36 -6.26
N HIS A 360 2.34 -8.14 -5.37
CA HIS A 360 2.00 -7.73 -4.02
C HIS A 360 2.78 -8.59 -3.04
N PRO A 361 3.83 -8.05 -2.39
CA PRO A 361 4.65 -8.84 -1.47
C PRO A 361 3.84 -9.35 -0.27
N THR A 362 2.78 -8.62 0.11
CA THR A 362 2.09 -8.83 1.38
C THR A 362 0.58 -8.59 1.25
N MET A 363 -0.07 -9.31 0.34
CA MET A 363 -1.53 -9.35 0.21
C MET A 363 -2.04 -10.77 0.48
N LEU A 364 -3.21 -10.88 1.11
CA LEU A 364 -3.93 -12.14 1.23
C LEU A 364 -5.43 -11.93 1.09
N GLU A 365 -6.12 -12.95 0.57
CA GLU A 365 -7.57 -13.04 0.50
C GLU A 365 -8.06 -14.13 1.46
N TYR A 366 -9.00 -13.82 2.37
CA TYR A 366 -9.54 -14.77 3.34
C TYR A 366 -10.96 -14.41 3.76
N ASP A 367 -11.88 -15.37 3.60
CA ASP A 367 -13.33 -15.22 3.83
C ASP A 367 -13.80 -15.83 5.16
N GLY A 368 -12.87 -16.26 6.02
CA GLY A 368 -13.18 -16.83 7.33
C GLY A 368 -12.97 -15.83 8.48
N SER A 369 -13.35 -16.25 9.68
CA SER A 369 -13.14 -15.45 10.89
C SER A 369 -11.66 -15.41 11.28
N SER A 370 -11.18 -14.23 11.64
CA SER A 370 -9.88 -14.02 12.30
C SER A 370 -10.07 -13.07 13.49
N SER A 371 -9.16 -13.13 14.46
CA SER A 371 -9.20 -12.26 15.64
C SER A 371 -8.14 -11.17 15.60
N TYR A 372 -7.04 -11.39 14.88
CA TYR A 372 -6.02 -10.36 14.69
C TYR A 372 -5.35 -10.47 13.31
N ALA A 373 -4.87 -9.33 12.82
CA ALA A 373 -3.87 -9.26 11.76
C ALA A 373 -2.49 -9.03 12.40
N PHE A 374 -1.55 -9.93 12.17
CA PHE A 374 -0.19 -9.90 12.67
C PHE A 374 0.78 -9.46 11.57
N VAL A 375 1.54 -8.40 11.80
CA VAL A 375 2.47 -7.81 10.83
C VAL A 375 3.88 -7.81 11.41
N TYR A 376 4.84 -8.29 10.63
CA TYR A 376 6.21 -8.49 11.09
C TYR A 376 7.19 -8.51 9.91
N THR A 377 8.49 -8.43 10.20
CA THR A 377 9.55 -8.73 9.23
C THR A 377 10.37 -9.93 9.67
N VAL A 378 10.96 -10.65 8.72
CA VAL A 378 11.99 -11.67 8.97
C VAL A 378 13.38 -11.22 8.51
N ASN A 379 13.50 -9.99 8.00
CA ASN A 379 14.76 -9.47 7.49
C ASN A 379 15.67 -9.05 8.65
N SER A 380 16.84 -9.67 8.72
CA SER A 380 17.85 -9.40 9.74
C SER A 380 18.64 -8.10 9.49
N SER A 381 18.74 -7.65 8.24
CA SER A 381 19.42 -6.39 7.88
C SER A 381 18.59 -5.15 8.23
N ILE A 382 17.27 -5.31 8.35
CA ILE A 382 16.33 -4.23 8.68
C ILE A 382 15.37 -4.76 9.75
N PRO A 383 15.77 -4.78 11.03
CA PRO A 383 15.01 -5.41 12.10
C PRO A 383 13.71 -4.65 12.46
N GLU A 384 13.47 -3.49 11.84
CA GLU A 384 12.27 -2.69 12.04
C GLU A 384 11.85 -2.04 10.71
N ILE A 385 10.65 -2.38 10.24
CA ILE A 385 10.05 -1.80 9.04
C ILE A 385 8.78 -1.06 9.46
N TYR A 386 8.50 0.10 8.88
CA TYR A 386 7.22 0.79 9.01
C TYR A 386 6.39 0.55 7.77
N ALA A 387 5.10 0.26 7.89
CA ALA A 387 4.23 0.04 6.74
C ALA A 387 2.80 0.48 7.02
N ASP A 388 2.03 0.67 5.96
CA ASP A 388 0.59 0.83 6.06
C ASP A 388 -0.10 -0.52 5.93
N VAL A 389 -1.11 -0.73 6.76
CA VAL A 389 -1.90 -1.95 6.80
C VAL A 389 -3.35 -1.61 6.51
N TYR A 390 -3.97 -2.40 5.64
CA TYR A 390 -5.35 -2.27 5.20
C TYR A 390 -6.05 -3.61 5.39
N LEU A 391 -7.15 -3.63 6.15
CA LEU A 391 -7.88 -4.85 6.50
C LEU A 391 -9.31 -4.76 6.01
N GLY A 392 -9.77 -5.80 5.32
CA GLY A 392 -11.15 -5.92 4.90
C GLY A 392 -11.50 -5.15 3.64
N LEU A 393 -10.58 -5.04 2.69
CA LEU A 393 -10.84 -4.44 1.38
C LEU A 393 -11.73 -5.37 0.53
N ASP A 394 -12.69 -4.78 -0.16
CA ASP A 394 -13.39 -5.44 -1.26
C ASP A 394 -12.68 -5.16 -2.58
N PHE A 395 -12.83 -6.06 -3.55
CA PHE A 395 -12.54 -5.68 -4.93
C PHE A 395 -13.52 -4.61 -5.41
N SER A 396 -13.15 -3.87 -6.45
CA SER A 396 -14.04 -2.93 -7.12
C SER A 396 -15.36 -3.60 -7.55
N SER A 397 -16.37 -2.82 -7.91
CA SER A 397 -17.62 -3.32 -8.46
C SER A 397 -17.46 -3.75 -9.92
N SER A 398 -18.28 -4.70 -10.36
CA SER A 398 -18.37 -5.06 -11.79
C SER A 398 -18.84 -3.88 -12.65
N GLU A 399 -19.66 -3.00 -12.07
CA GLU A 399 -20.10 -1.75 -12.68
C GLU A 399 -18.90 -0.88 -13.06
N VAL A 400 -18.04 -0.49 -12.12
CA VAL A 400 -16.85 0.34 -12.44
C VAL A 400 -15.92 -0.37 -13.41
N ARG A 401 -15.68 -1.67 -13.24
CA ARG A 401 -14.81 -2.43 -14.17
C ARG A 401 -15.33 -2.47 -15.60
N SER A 402 -16.65 -2.42 -15.81
CA SER A 402 -17.22 -2.40 -17.15
C SER A 402 -16.86 -1.13 -17.94
N LEU A 403 -16.47 -0.05 -17.26
CA LEU A 403 -16.05 1.22 -17.87
C LEU A 403 -14.56 1.26 -18.23
N PHE A 404 -13.75 0.49 -17.51
CA PHE A 404 -12.30 0.53 -17.58
C PHE A 404 -11.77 -0.86 -17.89
N PRO A 405 -11.56 -1.17 -19.18
CA PRO A 405 -11.04 -2.47 -19.59
C PRO A 405 -9.75 -2.84 -18.83
N ASN A 406 -8.85 -1.87 -18.63
CA ASN A 406 -7.57 -2.06 -17.96
C ASN A 406 -7.66 -2.21 -16.42
N LEU A 407 -8.86 -2.17 -15.82
CA LEU A 407 -9.05 -2.26 -14.37
C LEU A 407 -9.32 -3.71 -13.93
N PRO A 408 -8.33 -4.41 -13.35
CA PRO A 408 -8.42 -5.85 -13.11
C PRO A 408 -9.32 -6.20 -11.91
N SER A 409 -10.14 -7.25 -12.04
CA SER A 409 -11.07 -7.69 -10.98
C SER A 409 -10.42 -8.22 -9.71
N ASN A 410 -9.15 -8.62 -9.78
CA ASN A 410 -8.37 -9.18 -8.69
C ASN A 410 -7.21 -8.27 -8.24
N ASN A 411 -7.10 -7.07 -8.80
CA ASN A 411 -6.10 -6.08 -8.39
C ASN A 411 -6.65 -4.64 -8.48
N SER A 412 -7.91 -4.47 -8.08
CA SER A 412 -8.53 -3.16 -7.89
C SER A 412 -9.45 -3.22 -6.68
N PHE A 413 -9.26 -2.31 -5.74
CA PHE A 413 -9.92 -2.39 -4.43
C PHE A 413 -10.88 -1.23 -4.23
N LYS A 414 -12.11 -1.52 -3.80
CA LYS A 414 -13.08 -0.50 -3.41
C LYS A 414 -12.63 0.10 -2.09
N SER A 415 -12.28 1.38 -2.12
CA SER A 415 -11.82 2.12 -0.95
C SER A 415 -12.87 3.07 -0.40
N GLY A 416 -13.92 3.40 -1.17
CA GLY A 416 -14.95 4.35 -0.73
C GLY A 416 -16.27 4.14 -1.48
N LEU A 417 -17.38 4.52 -0.84
CA LEU A 417 -18.72 4.32 -1.39
C LEU A 417 -19.07 5.30 -2.51
N LYS A 418 -20.12 4.97 -3.27
CA LYS A 418 -20.75 5.90 -4.23
C LYS A 418 -21.23 7.15 -3.49
N SER A 419 -20.91 8.32 -4.06
CA SER A 419 -21.30 9.61 -3.49
C SER A 419 -21.31 10.67 -4.57
N ARG A 420 -22.32 11.55 -4.53
CA ARG A 420 -22.45 12.75 -5.38
C ARG A 420 -21.94 14.02 -4.69
N ILE A 421 -21.42 13.92 -3.47
CA ILE A 421 -20.97 15.09 -2.71
C ILE A 421 -19.64 15.61 -3.26
N TYR A 422 -18.73 14.72 -3.65
CA TYR A 422 -17.39 15.06 -4.15
C TYR A 422 -17.01 14.15 -5.33
N ASN A 423 -16.07 14.63 -6.14
CA ASN A 423 -15.56 13.94 -7.33
C ASN A 423 -14.05 13.65 -7.23
N CYS A 424 -13.45 13.19 -8.33
CA CYS A 424 -12.01 12.89 -8.37
C CYS A 424 -11.11 14.10 -8.11
N ILE A 425 -11.52 15.29 -8.54
CA ILE A 425 -10.70 16.49 -8.38
C ILE A 425 -10.66 16.89 -6.91
N SER A 426 -11.81 16.90 -6.24
CA SER A 426 -11.87 17.08 -4.78
C SER A 426 -11.08 15.99 -4.04
N TRP A 427 -11.24 14.72 -4.43
CA TRP A 427 -10.53 13.61 -3.79
C TRP A 427 -9.01 13.71 -3.97
N SER A 428 -8.53 14.20 -5.11
CA SER A 428 -7.10 14.37 -5.38
C SER A 428 -6.41 15.37 -4.45
N VAL A 429 -7.19 16.14 -3.68
CA VAL A 429 -6.73 17.02 -2.60
C VAL A 429 -7.38 16.68 -1.25
N GLU A 430 -7.85 15.43 -1.10
CA GLU A 430 -8.47 14.83 0.09
C GLU A 430 -9.77 15.50 0.60
N ARG A 431 -10.43 16.30 -0.23
CA ARG A 431 -11.72 16.91 0.07
C ARG A 431 -12.87 15.95 -0.24
N THR A 432 -13.73 15.71 0.75
CA THR A 432 -14.93 14.84 0.65
C THR A 432 -16.25 15.60 0.84
N ASP A 433 -16.19 16.91 1.04
CA ASP A 433 -17.30 17.77 1.44
C ASP A 433 -17.94 18.58 0.29
N TYR A 434 -17.31 18.63 -0.89
CA TYR A 434 -17.87 19.32 -2.06
C TYR A 434 -17.29 18.80 -3.40
N TRP A 435 -17.99 19.12 -4.49
CA TRP A 435 -17.59 18.80 -5.87
C TRP A 435 -16.81 19.96 -6.48
N GLU A 436 -15.61 19.70 -6.99
CA GLU A 436 -14.74 20.72 -7.57
C GLU A 436 -14.54 20.50 -9.08
N TRP A 437 -14.54 21.59 -9.84
CA TRP A 437 -14.09 21.57 -11.23
C TRP A 437 -13.41 22.91 -11.54
N PRO A 438 -12.06 22.99 -11.58
CA PRO A 438 -11.36 24.26 -11.74
C PRO A 438 -11.69 25.01 -13.03
N GLY A 439 -12.12 24.29 -14.07
CA GLY A 439 -12.57 24.91 -15.32
C GLY A 439 -13.91 25.65 -15.24
N ASP A 440 -14.68 25.44 -14.16
CA ASP A 440 -15.98 26.07 -13.97
C ASP A 440 -15.83 27.50 -13.41
N LYS A 441 -16.63 28.44 -13.93
CA LYS A 441 -16.57 29.87 -13.54
C LYS A 441 -16.87 30.12 -12.06
N GLY A 442 -17.63 29.24 -11.42
CA GLY A 442 -17.92 29.28 -9.99
C GLY A 442 -16.77 28.74 -9.13
N SER A 443 -15.78 28.06 -9.70
CA SER A 443 -14.60 27.63 -8.94
C SER A 443 -13.76 28.82 -8.51
N SER A 444 -13.27 28.79 -7.27
CA SER A 444 -12.30 29.76 -6.76
C SER A 444 -10.96 29.69 -7.47
N TYR A 445 -10.70 28.58 -8.18
CA TYR A 445 -9.47 28.33 -8.94
C TYR A 445 -9.62 28.64 -10.42
N TYR A 446 -10.78 29.17 -10.84
CA TYR A 446 -11.09 29.40 -12.24
C TYR A 446 -10.01 30.20 -12.98
N HIS A 447 -9.75 29.76 -14.20
CA HIS A 447 -8.94 30.49 -15.17
C HIS A 447 -9.41 30.16 -16.60
N PRO A 448 -9.36 31.10 -17.56
CA PRO A 448 -9.73 30.84 -18.95
C PRO A 448 -8.89 29.74 -19.60
N ASN A 449 -7.60 29.67 -19.27
CA ASN A 449 -6.77 28.49 -19.58
C ASN A 449 -7.02 27.41 -18.54
N LEU A 450 -7.57 26.27 -18.99
CA LEU A 450 -7.98 25.17 -18.14
C LEU A 450 -6.82 24.54 -17.35
N LEU A 451 -5.66 24.36 -17.98
CA LEU A 451 -4.47 23.82 -17.30
C LEU A 451 -4.02 24.74 -16.16
N THR A 452 -4.02 26.05 -16.40
CA THR A 452 -3.71 27.04 -15.35
C THR A 452 -4.72 26.99 -14.20
N ALA A 453 -5.99 26.65 -14.45
CA ALA A 453 -6.97 26.50 -13.38
C ALA A 453 -6.64 25.28 -12.48
N PHE A 454 -6.25 24.15 -13.08
CA PHE A 454 -5.75 23.00 -12.33
C PHE A 454 -4.44 23.33 -11.58
N ASP A 455 -3.52 24.06 -12.21
CA ASP A 455 -2.29 24.53 -11.56
C ASP A 455 -2.59 25.35 -10.30
N LYS A 456 -3.57 26.26 -10.35
CA LYS A 456 -3.99 27.06 -9.20
C LYS A 456 -4.58 26.21 -8.08
N LEU A 457 -5.44 25.24 -8.41
CA LEU A 457 -5.98 24.30 -7.42
C LEU A 457 -4.84 23.55 -6.73
N TYR A 458 -4.00 22.87 -7.50
CA TYR A 458 -2.98 22.00 -6.94
C TYR A 458 -1.89 22.79 -6.19
N ALA A 459 -1.53 23.98 -6.65
CA ALA A 459 -0.64 24.88 -5.91
C ALA A 459 -1.19 25.27 -4.54
N ALA A 460 -2.51 25.51 -4.42
CA ALA A 460 -3.15 25.82 -3.15
C ALA A 460 -3.10 24.67 -2.14
N TYR A 461 -2.91 23.43 -2.60
CA TYR A 461 -2.74 22.23 -1.78
C TYR A 461 -1.29 21.74 -1.73
N GLY A 462 -0.32 22.58 -2.09
CA GLY A 462 1.11 22.30 -1.94
C GLY A 462 1.71 21.41 -3.03
N TYR A 463 1.11 21.38 -4.22
CA TYR A 463 1.60 20.59 -5.36
C TYR A 463 2.05 21.46 -6.53
N THR A 464 2.98 20.96 -7.35
CA THR A 464 3.46 21.65 -8.56
C THR A 464 3.70 20.68 -9.71
N ARG A 465 3.48 21.12 -10.96
CA ARG A 465 3.91 20.38 -12.15
C ARG A 465 5.40 20.49 -12.44
N SER A 466 6.07 21.50 -11.90
CA SER A 466 7.48 21.75 -12.22
C SER A 466 8.36 20.60 -11.74
N GLY A 467 9.04 19.93 -12.69
CA GLY A 467 9.86 18.74 -12.43
C GLY A 467 9.06 17.52 -11.93
N ALA A 468 7.74 17.51 -12.11
CA ALA A 468 6.90 16.37 -11.78
C ALA A 468 7.05 15.28 -12.85
N THR A 469 7.18 14.05 -12.41
CA THR A 469 7.34 12.84 -13.22
C THR A 469 6.45 11.74 -12.64
N ALA A 470 6.25 10.64 -13.37
CA ALA A 470 5.51 9.49 -12.86
C ALA A 470 6.08 8.95 -11.53
N ASP A 471 7.40 9.07 -11.33
CA ASP A 471 8.09 8.52 -10.17
C ASP A 471 7.95 9.38 -8.92
N ASN A 472 7.85 10.70 -9.06
CA ASN A 472 7.79 11.64 -7.93
C ASN A 472 6.44 12.34 -7.74
N ALA A 473 5.45 12.07 -8.59
CA ALA A 473 4.12 12.66 -8.50
C ALA A 473 3.40 12.24 -7.21
N GLY A 474 2.54 13.11 -6.68
CA GLY A 474 1.46 12.73 -5.76
C GLY A 474 0.10 12.65 -6.47
N ILE A 475 -0.05 13.36 -7.59
CA ILE A 475 -1.29 13.48 -8.35
C ILE A 475 -1.02 13.29 -9.84
N ALA A 476 -1.92 12.59 -10.53
CA ALA A 476 -1.94 12.48 -11.98
C ALA A 476 -3.25 13.07 -12.53
N LEU A 477 -3.15 13.93 -13.52
CA LEU A 477 -4.26 14.57 -14.22
C LEU A 477 -4.44 13.91 -15.58
N TRP A 478 -5.66 13.49 -15.87
CA TRP A 478 -6.03 12.67 -17.02
C TRP A 478 -6.75 13.51 -18.07
N ALA A 479 -6.53 13.17 -19.34
CA ALA A 479 -7.17 13.83 -20.46
C ALA A 479 -7.58 12.86 -21.57
N LEU A 480 -8.69 13.18 -22.22
CA LEU A 480 -9.17 12.53 -23.43
C LEU A 480 -9.32 13.58 -24.52
N ASN A 481 -8.70 13.35 -25.68
CA ASN A 481 -8.77 14.27 -26.84
C ASN A 481 -8.41 15.74 -26.51
N GLY A 482 -7.46 15.93 -25.58
CA GLY A 482 -7.02 17.27 -25.15
C GLY A 482 -7.89 17.93 -24.06
N GLU A 483 -9.00 17.31 -23.66
CA GLU A 483 -9.83 17.78 -22.54
C GLU A 483 -9.53 17.01 -21.26
N TYR A 484 -9.36 17.70 -20.13
CA TYR A 484 -9.18 17.02 -18.85
C TYR A 484 -10.48 16.37 -18.38
N THR A 485 -10.36 15.18 -17.83
CA THR A 485 -11.50 14.30 -17.50
C THR A 485 -11.49 13.86 -16.05
N HIS A 486 -10.31 13.62 -15.48
CA HIS A 486 -10.14 12.92 -14.21
C HIS A 486 -8.82 13.27 -13.51
N ALA A 487 -8.72 12.98 -12.21
CA ALA A 487 -7.48 13.02 -11.46
C ALA A 487 -7.39 11.82 -10.50
N SER A 488 -6.19 11.28 -10.35
CA SER A 488 -5.87 10.24 -9.37
C SER A 488 -4.82 10.75 -8.40
N ILE A 489 -4.84 10.24 -7.18
CA ILE A 489 -3.90 10.57 -6.11
C ILE A 489 -3.23 9.30 -5.59
N ARG A 490 -2.02 9.43 -5.06
CA ARG A 490 -1.37 8.38 -4.28
C ARG A 490 -0.80 8.93 -2.99
N LYS A 491 -0.50 8.03 -2.05
CA LYS A 491 0.12 8.40 -0.78
C LYS A 491 1.40 9.20 -1.03
N ASN A 492 1.51 10.35 -0.35
CA ASN A 492 2.68 11.21 -0.46
C ASN A 492 2.83 12.10 0.80
N ALA A 493 3.84 12.97 0.83
CA ALA A 493 4.12 13.82 1.99
C ALA A 493 2.98 14.79 2.37
N ASN A 494 2.08 15.12 1.43
CA ASN A 494 0.97 16.05 1.64
C ASN A 494 -0.36 15.36 1.97
N THR A 495 -0.43 14.02 1.97
CA THR A 495 -1.65 13.26 2.27
C THR A 495 -1.81 12.97 3.76
N LYS A 496 -3.04 13.03 4.27
CA LYS A 496 -3.42 12.68 5.64
C LYS A 496 -4.37 11.49 5.70
N LYS A 497 -5.09 11.20 4.62
CA LYS A 497 -5.98 10.04 4.50
C LYS A 497 -5.19 8.80 4.05
N PRO A 498 -5.70 7.59 4.32
CA PRO A 498 -5.13 6.37 3.74
C PRO A 498 -5.25 6.40 2.21
N HIS A 499 -4.17 6.11 1.49
CA HIS A 499 -4.17 6.01 0.02
C HIS A 499 -3.50 4.72 -0.46
N GLY A 500 -4.24 3.61 -0.39
CA GLY A 500 -3.96 2.31 -1.03
C GLY A 500 -2.52 1.87 -1.23
N PHE A 501 -2.24 1.20 -2.36
CA PHE A 501 -0.91 0.65 -2.66
C PHE A 501 -0.17 1.35 -3.80
N GLU A 502 -0.86 1.99 -4.75
CA GLU A 502 -0.21 2.66 -5.87
C GLU A 502 -0.91 3.95 -6.28
N TRP A 503 -2.16 3.88 -6.74
CA TRP A 503 -2.99 5.05 -7.06
C TRP A 503 -4.43 4.84 -6.61
N GLU A 504 -5.15 5.93 -6.44
CA GLU A 504 -6.54 5.93 -6.01
C GLU A 504 -7.36 7.02 -6.72
N SER A 505 -8.59 6.66 -7.06
CA SER A 505 -9.50 7.49 -7.86
C SER A 505 -10.93 7.43 -7.33
N LYS A 506 -11.57 8.59 -7.18
CA LYS A 506 -13.03 8.68 -7.01
C LYS A 506 -13.68 8.75 -8.39
N CYS A 507 -14.32 7.67 -8.85
CA CYS A 507 -14.79 7.58 -10.24
C CYS A 507 -16.09 8.38 -10.47
N GLY A 508 -15.99 9.71 -10.58
CA GLY A 508 -17.13 10.62 -10.66
C GLY A 508 -18.03 10.47 -9.44
N SER A 509 -19.31 10.16 -9.65
CA SER A 509 -20.29 9.84 -8.59
C SER A 509 -20.30 8.38 -8.14
N LEU A 510 -19.55 7.50 -8.83
CA LEU A 510 -19.41 6.08 -8.48
C LEU A 510 -18.50 5.89 -7.26
N GLU A 511 -18.11 4.65 -6.97
CA GLU A 511 -17.21 4.32 -5.85
C GLU A 511 -15.78 4.87 -6.05
N ARG A 512 -15.01 4.85 -4.97
CA ARG A 512 -13.58 5.13 -4.98
C ARG A 512 -12.81 3.82 -5.08
N VAL A 513 -11.76 3.81 -5.90
CA VAL A 513 -11.02 2.60 -6.26
C VAL A 513 -9.51 2.83 -6.15
N MET A 514 -8.81 1.91 -5.49
CA MET A 514 -7.36 1.75 -5.55
C MET A 514 -6.98 0.92 -6.78
N HIS A 515 -6.01 1.37 -7.55
CA HIS A 515 -5.64 0.77 -8.84
C HIS A 515 -4.17 1.05 -9.20
N THR A 516 -3.66 0.34 -10.20
CA THR A 516 -2.33 0.61 -10.77
C THR A 516 -2.37 1.83 -11.68
N ARG A 517 -1.21 2.48 -11.91
CA ARG A 517 -1.11 3.79 -12.58
C ARG A 517 -2.05 3.98 -13.78
N ASP A 518 -2.01 3.05 -14.72
CA ASP A 518 -2.67 3.19 -16.03
C ASP A 518 -4.00 2.37 -16.10
N ALA A 519 -4.49 1.85 -14.98
CA ALA A 519 -5.66 0.94 -14.94
C ALA A 519 -6.98 1.60 -15.37
N LEU A 520 -7.07 2.93 -15.31
CA LEU A 520 -8.25 3.69 -15.73
C LEU A 520 -8.14 4.27 -17.15
N ASP A 521 -7.07 3.91 -17.89
CA ASP A 521 -6.93 4.28 -19.29
C ASP A 521 -8.12 3.75 -20.09
N GLY A 522 -8.74 4.60 -20.92
CA GLY A 522 -9.87 4.18 -21.72
C GLY A 522 -10.72 5.30 -22.29
N LYS A 523 -11.89 4.95 -22.80
CA LYS A 523 -12.80 5.88 -23.51
C LYS A 523 -13.44 6.93 -22.60
N SER A 524 -13.45 6.71 -21.29
CA SER A 524 -14.03 7.64 -20.32
C SER A 524 -13.01 8.69 -19.87
N TYR A 525 -11.81 8.26 -19.45
CA TYR A 525 -10.81 9.17 -18.88
C TYR A 525 -9.64 9.50 -19.80
N GLY A 526 -9.45 8.75 -20.90
CA GLY A 526 -8.31 8.93 -21.78
C GLY A 526 -7.04 8.37 -21.15
N LYS A 527 -6.00 9.20 -21.01
CA LYS A 527 -4.70 8.83 -20.44
C LYS A 527 -4.19 9.91 -19.48
N ILE A 528 -3.20 9.58 -18.66
CA ILE A 528 -2.49 10.60 -17.87
C ILE A 528 -1.81 11.61 -18.80
N ALA A 529 -2.14 12.89 -18.64
CA ALA A 529 -1.58 14.00 -19.41
C ALA A 529 -0.53 14.78 -18.61
N HIS A 530 -0.73 14.95 -17.30
CA HIS A 530 0.16 15.72 -16.44
C HIS A 530 0.33 15.09 -15.05
N TYR A 531 1.47 15.37 -14.43
CA TYR A 531 1.78 15.01 -13.06
C TYR A 531 1.97 16.25 -12.20
N TYR A 532 1.66 16.11 -10.90
CA TYR A 532 1.99 17.11 -9.90
C TYR A 532 2.71 16.43 -8.73
N LYS A 533 3.86 16.96 -8.32
CA LYS A 533 4.64 16.48 -7.18
C LYS A 533 4.37 17.32 -5.94
N PRO A 534 4.45 16.74 -4.72
CA PRO A 534 4.37 17.51 -3.50
C PRO A 534 5.55 18.49 -3.40
N THR A 535 5.30 19.66 -2.82
CA THR A 535 6.32 20.66 -2.50
C THR A 535 6.56 20.70 -1.00
N SER A 536 7.77 21.08 -0.58
CA SER A 536 8.16 21.24 0.83
C SER A 536 7.42 22.37 1.55
N ASN A 537 6.57 23.13 0.85
CA ASN A 537 5.62 24.06 1.46
C ASN A 537 4.49 23.26 2.10
N VAL A 538 4.83 22.59 3.19
CA VAL A 538 3.89 21.95 4.11
C VAL A 538 3.01 23.05 4.70
N TYR A 539 1.71 22.96 4.45
CA TYR A 539 0.61 23.57 5.21
C TYR A 539 1.02 24.53 6.36
N SER A 540 1.25 25.81 6.05
CA SER A 540 1.22 26.90 7.06
C SER A 540 -0.16 27.53 7.19
N VAL A 541 -1.07 27.23 6.26
CA VAL A 541 -2.50 27.47 6.48
C VAL A 541 -3.09 26.14 6.88
N SER A 542 -3.30 25.97 8.18
CA SER A 542 -4.34 25.10 8.71
C SER A 542 -5.68 25.55 8.09
N GLN A 543 -5.92 25.21 6.83
CA GLN A 543 -7.27 24.91 6.39
C GLN A 543 -7.59 23.62 7.14
N ALA A 544 -7.92 23.75 8.43
CA ALA A 544 -8.92 22.88 8.99
C ALA A 544 -9.98 22.77 7.90
N ILE A 545 -10.29 21.54 7.50
CA ILE A 545 -11.33 21.22 6.54
C ILE A 545 -12.65 21.62 7.21
N THR A 546 -12.82 22.92 7.43
CA THR A 546 -14.01 23.52 7.98
C THR A 546 -14.95 23.52 6.81
N LYS A 547 -15.91 22.61 6.88
CA LYS A 547 -17.08 22.59 6.02
C LYS A 547 -17.53 24.03 5.81
N ASP A 548 -17.58 24.42 4.55
CA ASP A 548 -17.91 25.79 4.16
C ASP A 548 -19.25 26.19 4.79
N THR A 549 -19.30 27.28 5.55
CA THR A 549 -20.53 27.73 6.21
C THR A 549 -21.39 28.47 5.19
N VAL A 550 -22.23 27.70 4.49
CA VAL A 550 -23.06 28.20 3.41
C VAL A 550 -24.38 28.73 3.95
N ASN A 551 -24.74 29.99 3.63
CA ASN A 551 -26.00 30.60 4.05
C ASN A 551 -27.18 30.18 3.16
N THR A 552 -27.49 28.88 3.15
CA THR A 552 -28.62 28.33 2.39
C THR A 552 -29.97 28.86 2.87
N LEU A 553 -30.10 29.22 4.16
CA LEU A 553 -31.33 29.79 4.72
C LEU A 553 -31.69 31.14 4.08
N SER A 554 -30.69 32.02 3.93
CA SER A 554 -30.85 33.32 3.24
C SER A 554 -31.30 33.14 1.79
N LEU A 555 -30.78 32.13 1.10
CA LEU A 555 -31.20 31.79 -0.25
C LEU A 555 -32.65 31.25 -0.26
N LYS A 556 -33.01 30.32 0.64
CA LYS A 556 -34.36 29.75 0.77
C LYS A 556 -35.42 30.81 1.02
N ASN A 557 -35.12 31.84 1.81
CA ASN A 557 -36.05 32.95 2.04
C ASN A 557 -36.39 33.73 0.75
N ARG A 558 -35.45 33.84 -0.21
CA ARG A 558 -35.63 34.55 -1.48
C ARG A 558 -36.37 33.72 -2.52
N ILE A 559 -36.26 32.39 -2.44
CA ILE A 559 -36.96 31.45 -3.31
C ILE A 559 -38.48 31.46 -3.07
N SER A 560 -38.95 31.98 -1.93
CA SER A 560 -40.38 32.08 -1.56
C SER A 560 -41.29 32.68 -2.66
N LEU A 561 -40.73 33.49 -3.57
CA LEU A 561 -41.43 34.02 -4.75
C LEU A 561 -42.03 32.94 -5.67
N LYS A 562 -41.50 31.71 -5.68
CA LYS A 562 -42.06 30.60 -6.47
C LYS A 562 -43.49 30.25 -6.08
N ALA A 563 -43.93 30.58 -4.86
CA ALA A 563 -45.27 30.26 -4.37
C ALA A 563 -46.37 30.94 -5.18
N SER A 564 -46.03 31.97 -5.96
CA SER A 564 -46.96 32.67 -6.86
C SER A 564 -47.06 32.03 -8.26
N LEU A 565 -46.25 31.02 -8.60
CA LEU A 565 -46.36 30.28 -9.86
C LEU A 565 -47.56 29.32 -9.82
N SER A 566 -48.20 29.12 -10.97
CA SER A 566 -49.26 28.12 -11.09
C SER A 566 -48.73 26.71 -10.84
N SER A 567 -49.54 25.90 -10.14
CA SER A 567 -49.18 24.50 -9.81
C SER A 567 -48.81 23.67 -11.03
N ARG A 568 -49.47 23.91 -12.16
CA ARG A 568 -49.19 23.26 -13.44
C ARG A 568 -47.75 23.49 -13.91
N LYS A 569 -47.23 24.72 -13.80
CA LYS A 569 -45.87 25.08 -14.24
C LYS A 569 -44.81 24.49 -13.32
N ILE A 570 -45.08 24.48 -12.01
CA ILE A 570 -44.21 23.81 -11.04
C ILE A 570 -44.13 22.32 -11.37
N THR A 571 -45.27 21.66 -11.60
CA THR A 571 -45.31 20.24 -11.99
C THR A 571 -44.55 19.98 -13.29
N GLU A 572 -44.74 20.80 -14.34
CA GLU A 572 -44.03 20.67 -15.62
C GLU A 572 -42.50 20.73 -15.43
N PHE A 573 -42.00 21.66 -14.61
CA PHE A 573 -40.59 21.73 -14.25
C PHE A 573 -40.12 20.51 -13.46
N GLU A 574 -40.85 20.12 -12.41
CA GLU A 574 -40.44 19.00 -11.53
C GLU A 574 -40.40 17.66 -12.27
N GLU A 575 -41.32 17.42 -13.20
CA GLU A 575 -41.33 16.25 -14.07
C GLU A 575 -40.10 16.22 -14.99
N ALA A 576 -39.80 17.34 -15.65
CA ALA A 576 -38.64 17.47 -16.52
C ALA A 576 -37.32 17.36 -15.74
N TYR A 577 -37.24 18.00 -14.57
CA TYR A 577 -36.07 17.93 -13.69
C TYR A 577 -35.85 16.52 -13.17
N SER A 578 -36.93 15.84 -12.75
CA SER A 578 -36.87 14.45 -12.30
C SER A 578 -36.44 13.49 -13.43
N ALA A 579 -36.91 13.72 -14.67
CA ALA A 579 -36.47 12.96 -15.83
C ALA A 579 -34.97 13.12 -16.08
N TRP A 580 -34.46 14.36 -16.02
CA TRP A 580 -33.03 14.62 -16.12
C TRP A 580 -32.25 13.98 -14.96
N LYS A 581 -32.70 14.14 -13.72
CA LYS A 581 -32.04 13.57 -12.53
C LYS A 581 -31.92 12.05 -12.57
N LYS A 582 -32.87 11.35 -13.19
CA LYS A 582 -32.79 9.89 -13.43
C LYS A 582 -31.60 9.51 -14.31
N THR A 583 -31.18 10.36 -15.24
CA THR A 583 -30.03 10.11 -16.12
C THR A 583 -28.69 10.10 -15.36
N TRP A 584 -28.61 10.74 -14.19
CA TRP A 584 -27.36 10.88 -13.43
C TRP A 584 -26.86 9.56 -12.86
N ASN A 585 -27.75 8.56 -12.71
CA ASN A 585 -27.39 7.22 -12.25
C ASN A 585 -26.96 6.31 -13.41
N ASN A 586 -27.07 6.76 -14.67
CA ASN A 586 -26.53 6.01 -15.79
C ASN A 586 -25.00 5.99 -15.65
N ILE A 587 -24.43 4.80 -15.58
CA ILE A 587 -23.00 4.59 -15.38
C ILE A 587 -22.14 5.34 -16.41
N ALA A 588 -22.60 5.45 -17.67
CA ALA A 588 -21.92 6.15 -18.74
C ALA A 588 -21.82 7.67 -18.51
N VAL A 589 -22.65 8.22 -17.63
CA VAL A 589 -22.63 9.64 -17.21
C VAL A 589 -21.99 9.78 -15.82
N ALA A 590 -22.38 8.89 -14.90
CA ALA A 590 -22.00 8.91 -13.49
C ALA A 590 -20.48 8.86 -13.24
N VAL A 591 -19.72 8.34 -14.20
CA VAL A 591 -18.25 8.24 -14.16
C VAL A 591 -17.54 9.59 -14.29
N TYR A 592 -18.18 10.61 -14.87
CA TYR A 592 -17.51 11.87 -15.17
C TYR A 592 -17.47 12.82 -13.97
N SER A 593 -16.35 13.55 -13.86
CA SER A 593 -16.14 14.56 -12.82
C SER A 593 -16.48 15.99 -13.27
N ASN A 594 -16.51 16.25 -14.58
CA ASN A 594 -16.95 17.53 -15.12
C ASN A 594 -18.49 17.63 -15.05
N PRO A 595 -19.07 18.60 -14.32
CA PRO A 595 -20.53 18.76 -14.23
C PRO A 595 -21.23 18.90 -15.58
N ARG A 596 -20.55 19.43 -16.61
CA ARG A 596 -21.14 19.59 -17.95
C ARG A 596 -21.51 18.28 -18.62
N LYS A 597 -20.84 17.17 -18.30
CA LYS A 597 -21.16 15.85 -18.85
C LYS A 597 -22.58 15.38 -18.47
N TYR A 598 -23.13 15.88 -17.37
CA TYR A 598 -24.50 15.60 -16.97
C TYR A 598 -25.54 16.39 -17.77
N ALA A 599 -25.15 17.42 -18.52
CA ALA A 599 -26.03 18.29 -19.31
C ALA A 599 -26.11 17.89 -20.80
N GLU A 600 -25.50 16.78 -21.21
CA GLU A 600 -25.44 16.35 -22.62
C GLU A 600 -26.63 15.45 -23.02
N SER A 601 -27.58 15.19 -22.10
CA SER A 601 -28.73 14.30 -22.36
C SER A 601 -29.92 15.00 -23.00
N LYS A 602 -30.76 14.23 -23.70
CA LYS A 602 -32.02 14.73 -24.29
C LYS A 602 -32.99 15.23 -23.21
N GLU A 603 -32.95 14.62 -22.02
CA GLU A 603 -33.75 15.02 -20.85
C GLU A 603 -33.31 16.38 -20.32
N TYR A 604 -32.00 16.66 -20.30
CA TYR A 604 -31.52 18.01 -19.98
C TYR A 604 -31.98 19.03 -21.02
N ALA A 605 -31.87 18.72 -22.32
CA ALA A 605 -32.33 19.62 -23.38
C ALA A 605 -33.85 19.89 -23.30
N ALA A 606 -34.64 18.89 -22.91
CA ALA A 606 -36.08 19.05 -22.66
C ALA A 606 -36.36 19.97 -21.46
N LEU A 607 -35.66 19.76 -20.34
CA LEU A 607 -35.74 20.62 -19.17
C LEU A 607 -35.33 22.07 -19.48
N LEU A 608 -34.25 22.25 -20.24
CA LEU A 608 -33.77 23.56 -20.65
C LEU A 608 -34.83 24.30 -21.50
N LYS A 609 -35.53 23.59 -22.40
CA LYS A 609 -36.66 24.15 -23.15
C LYS A 609 -37.81 24.58 -22.25
N VAL A 610 -38.17 23.78 -21.24
CA VAL A 610 -39.20 24.15 -20.24
C VAL A 610 -38.79 25.44 -19.53
N CYS A 611 -37.55 25.50 -19.02
CA CYS A 611 -37.06 26.67 -18.29
C CYS A 611 -36.97 27.91 -19.18
N THR A 612 -36.51 27.76 -20.43
CA THR A 612 -36.43 28.87 -21.41
C THR A 612 -37.80 29.42 -21.74
N LYS A 613 -38.83 28.57 -21.85
CA LYS A 613 -40.21 29.00 -22.11
C LYS A 613 -40.79 29.79 -20.93
N MET A 614 -40.43 29.42 -19.71
CA MET A 614 -40.83 30.12 -18.48
C MET A 614 -39.99 31.37 -18.19
N ASP A 615 -38.94 31.62 -18.97
CA ASP A 615 -38.02 32.75 -18.78
C ASP A 615 -37.51 32.85 -17.31
N LYS A 616 -37.38 34.06 -16.74
CA LYS A 616 -36.91 34.29 -15.37
C LYS A 616 -37.80 33.68 -14.29
N ALA A 617 -39.04 33.30 -14.63
CA ALA A 617 -39.94 32.64 -13.71
C ALA A 617 -39.44 31.23 -13.32
N SER A 618 -38.59 30.62 -14.14
CA SER A 618 -37.95 29.33 -13.83
C SER A 618 -36.82 29.44 -12.80
N TRP A 619 -36.24 30.62 -12.59
CA TRP A 619 -35.02 30.78 -11.77
C TRP A 619 -35.17 30.28 -10.34
N PRO A 620 -36.23 30.65 -9.58
CA PRO A 620 -36.40 30.14 -8.22
C PRO A 620 -36.49 28.61 -8.15
N LEU A 621 -36.98 27.94 -9.21
CA LEU A 621 -37.20 26.49 -9.21
C LEU A 621 -35.88 25.71 -9.26
N PHE A 622 -34.97 26.04 -10.19
CA PHE A 622 -33.68 25.34 -10.26
C PHE A 622 -32.68 25.82 -9.20
N ILE A 623 -32.78 27.06 -8.73
CA ILE A 623 -31.95 27.58 -7.63
C ILE A 623 -32.29 26.87 -6.30
N GLU A 624 -33.56 26.49 -6.11
CA GLU A 624 -33.95 25.68 -4.96
C GLU A 624 -33.24 24.32 -4.95
N LYS A 625 -33.10 23.68 -6.12
CA LYS A 625 -32.39 22.40 -6.22
C LYS A 625 -30.94 22.52 -5.76
N LEU A 626 -30.26 23.60 -6.14
CA LEU A 626 -28.94 23.90 -5.59
C LEU A 626 -28.99 24.08 -4.06
N ALA A 627 -29.96 24.85 -3.55
CA ALA A 627 -30.11 25.10 -2.11
C ALA A 627 -30.38 23.81 -1.29
N ASP A 628 -30.95 22.79 -1.94
CA ASP A 628 -31.18 21.45 -1.39
C ASP A 628 -29.97 20.51 -1.56
N GLY A 629 -28.87 20.99 -2.16
CA GLY A 629 -27.61 20.27 -2.29
C GLY A 629 -27.38 19.57 -3.63
N ASP A 630 -28.28 19.72 -4.61
CA ASP A 630 -28.08 19.18 -5.96
C ASP A 630 -27.08 20.06 -6.74
N ILE A 631 -25.78 19.80 -6.57
CA ILE A 631 -24.71 20.57 -7.24
C ILE A 631 -24.82 20.56 -8.78
N LEU A 632 -25.39 19.51 -9.38
CA LEU A 632 -25.51 19.44 -10.84
C LEU A 632 -26.49 20.48 -11.42
N SER A 633 -27.38 21.06 -10.59
CA SER A 633 -28.26 22.16 -10.99
C SER A 633 -27.50 23.42 -11.44
N ILE A 634 -26.20 23.54 -11.14
CA ILE A 634 -25.34 24.63 -11.66
C ILE A 634 -25.33 24.67 -13.19
N ASN A 635 -25.58 23.55 -13.87
CA ASN A 635 -25.70 23.54 -15.33
C ASN A 635 -26.83 24.47 -15.81
N LEU A 636 -28.00 24.43 -15.17
CA LEU A 636 -29.13 25.30 -15.48
C LEU A 636 -28.80 26.76 -15.13
N ILE A 637 -28.16 26.98 -13.97
CA ILE A 637 -27.72 28.32 -13.56
C ILE A 637 -26.80 28.92 -14.63
N ASN A 638 -25.82 28.15 -15.11
CA ASN A 638 -24.88 28.59 -16.12
C ASN A 638 -25.59 28.91 -17.44
N ASP A 639 -26.43 28.00 -17.93
CA ASP A 639 -27.04 28.13 -19.25
C ASP A 639 -28.12 29.21 -19.32
N LEU A 640 -28.84 29.45 -18.21
CA LEU A 640 -30.00 30.35 -18.18
C LEU A 640 -29.71 31.73 -17.59
N THR A 641 -28.59 31.92 -16.89
CA THR A 641 -28.36 33.17 -16.14
C THR A 641 -27.05 33.88 -16.50
N PHE A 642 -26.03 33.17 -16.97
CA PHE A 642 -24.70 33.76 -17.12
C PHE A 642 -24.58 34.78 -18.26
N THR A 643 -25.27 34.58 -19.38
CA THR A 643 -25.17 35.47 -20.56
C THR A 643 -25.31 36.95 -20.17
N ASP A 644 -26.25 37.25 -19.27
CA ASP A 644 -26.52 38.63 -18.82
C ASP A 644 -25.90 38.96 -17.45
N ASN A 645 -25.60 37.95 -16.62
CA ASN A 645 -25.27 38.16 -15.20
C ASN A 645 -23.88 37.63 -14.78
N ILE A 646 -23.03 37.19 -15.71
CA ILE A 646 -21.73 36.58 -15.38
C ILE A 646 -20.84 37.46 -14.47
N LYS A 647 -20.94 38.79 -14.60
CA LYS A 647 -20.20 39.74 -13.76
C LYS A 647 -20.52 39.59 -12.26
N LEU A 648 -21.74 39.19 -11.91
CA LEU A 648 -22.12 38.94 -10.51
C LEU A 648 -21.31 37.78 -9.91
N MET A 649 -20.95 36.77 -10.70
CA MET A 649 -20.11 35.66 -10.24
C MET A 649 -18.68 36.15 -9.94
N ASP A 650 -18.13 37.01 -10.79
CA ASP A 650 -16.81 37.60 -10.56
C ASP A 650 -16.80 38.52 -9.33
N GLU A 651 -17.86 39.32 -9.14
CA GLU A 651 -18.05 40.11 -7.92
C GLU A 651 -18.14 39.24 -6.66
N VAL A 652 -18.87 38.12 -6.70
CA VAL A 652 -18.97 37.19 -5.56
C VAL A 652 -17.59 36.66 -5.19
N LYS A 653 -16.81 36.20 -6.18
CA LYS A 653 -15.45 35.69 -5.92
C LYS A 653 -14.54 36.79 -5.36
N GLN A 654 -14.56 38.00 -5.92
CA GLN A 654 -13.75 39.14 -5.44
C GLN A 654 -14.14 39.61 -4.03
N ASN A 655 -15.43 39.74 -3.75
CA ASN A 655 -15.94 40.13 -2.43
C ASN A 655 -15.61 39.10 -1.35
N THR A 656 -15.40 37.85 -1.75
CA THR A 656 -15.03 36.79 -0.82
C THR A 656 -13.52 36.77 -0.60
N LEU A 657 -12.71 36.91 -1.66
CA LEU A 657 -11.25 37.06 -1.56
C LEU A 657 -10.82 38.23 -0.66
N SER A 658 -11.51 39.38 -0.75
CA SER A 658 -11.22 40.56 0.07
C SER A 658 -11.54 40.41 1.56
N LYS A 659 -12.34 39.41 1.95
CA LYS A 659 -12.74 39.14 3.34
C LYS A 659 -11.99 37.98 4.00
N ILE A 660 -11.15 37.27 3.24
CA ILE A 660 -10.70 35.93 3.62
C ILE A 660 -9.43 35.89 4.46
N GLY A 661 -8.50 36.85 4.37
CA GLY A 661 -7.24 36.77 5.13
C GLY A 661 -6.58 35.39 4.97
N ASN A 662 -6.36 34.66 6.07
CA ASN A 662 -5.83 33.28 6.09
C ASN A 662 -6.90 32.16 6.07
N ARG A 663 -8.17 32.43 5.71
CA ARG A 663 -9.24 31.42 5.66
C ARG A 663 -9.17 30.59 4.35
N PRO A 664 -9.80 29.39 4.32
CA PRO A 664 -9.94 28.64 3.07
C PRO A 664 -10.63 29.43 1.97
N LEU A 665 -10.23 29.22 0.72
CA LEU A 665 -10.98 29.72 -0.43
C LEU A 665 -12.39 29.08 -0.43
N PRO A 666 -13.43 29.81 -0.85
CA PRO A 666 -14.78 29.27 -0.88
C PRO A 666 -14.86 28.09 -1.83
N SER A 667 -15.71 27.12 -1.51
CA SER A 667 -16.02 26.04 -2.44
C SER A 667 -16.79 26.58 -3.66
N MET A 668 -16.71 25.84 -4.77
CA MET A 668 -17.54 26.11 -5.96
C MET A 668 -19.02 26.20 -5.59
N TYR A 669 -19.51 25.30 -4.73
CA TYR A 669 -20.89 25.29 -4.24
C TYR A 669 -21.27 26.60 -3.53
N SER A 670 -20.42 27.09 -2.62
CA SER A 670 -20.66 28.36 -1.92
C SER A 670 -20.67 29.57 -2.84
N ASN A 671 -19.76 29.61 -3.82
CA ASN A 671 -19.75 30.68 -4.81
C ASN A 671 -21.06 30.70 -5.60
N TYR A 672 -21.60 29.54 -6.00
CA TYR A 672 -22.90 29.48 -6.65
C TYR A 672 -24.06 29.91 -5.75
N ILE A 673 -24.06 29.51 -4.46
CA ILE A 673 -25.10 29.95 -3.52
C ILE A 673 -25.08 31.48 -3.36
N ASN A 674 -23.90 32.07 -3.19
CA ASN A 674 -23.75 33.52 -3.09
C ASN A 674 -24.10 34.25 -4.39
N TYR A 675 -23.76 33.67 -5.54
CA TYR A 675 -24.19 34.15 -6.85
C TYR A 675 -25.71 34.16 -6.97
N CYS A 676 -26.38 33.06 -6.62
CA CYS A 676 -27.84 32.97 -6.65
C CYS A 676 -28.52 33.98 -5.72
N ILE A 677 -27.97 34.23 -4.53
CA ILE A 677 -28.46 35.28 -3.62
C ILE A 677 -28.41 36.65 -4.33
N LYS A 678 -27.24 37.02 -4.88
CA LYS A 678 -27.06 38.29 -5.61
C LYS A 678 -27.93 38.38 -6.86
N LEU A 679 -28.07 37.29 -7.60
CA LEU A 679 -28.87 37.19 -8.82
C LEU A 679 -30.35 37.47 -8.53
N LEU A 680 -30.91 36.79 -7.52
CA LEU A 680 -32.31 36.97 -7.10
C LEU A 680 -32.56 38.37 -6.56
N ASP A 681 -31.62 38.94 -5.81
CA ASP A 681 -31.74 40.32 -5.29
C ASP A 681 -31.70 41.35 -6.43
N SER A 682 -30.82 41.17 -7.41
CA SER A 682 -30.63 42.12 -8.52
C SER A 682 -31.76 42.06 -9.56
N ASN A 683 -32.41 40.92 -9.72
CA ASN A 683 -33.45 40.69 -10.74
C ASN A 683 -34.86 40.52 -10.15
N LYS A 684 -35.06 40.86 -8.87
CA LYS A 684 -36.31 40.56 -8.13
C LYS A 684 -37.58 41.01 -8.86
N ARG A 685 -37.58 42.23 -9.40
CA ARG A 685 -38.74 42.79 -10.11
C ARG A 685 -39.04 42.04 -11.40
N GLU A 686 -38.02 41.77 -12.20
CA GLU A 686 -38.17 41.09 -13.49
C GLU A 686 -38.63 39.64 -13.31
N ILE A 687 -38.13 38.96 -12.27
CA ILE A 687 -38.63 37.63 -11.88
C ILE A 687 -40.12 37.68 -11.53
N GLN A 688 -40.55 38.67 -10.73
CA GLN A 688 -41.97 38.84 -10.38
C GLN A 688 -42.84 39.12 -11.61
N GLU A 689 -42.37 39.97 -12.52
CA GLU A 689 -43.07 40.27 -13.77
C GLU A 689 -43.18 39.02 -14.68
N SER A 690 -42.13 38.19 -14.77
CA SER A 690 -42.20 36.93 -15.52
C SER A 690 -43.12 35.90 -14.84
N ILE A 691 -43.18 35.84 -13.51
CA ILE A 691 -44.13 34.97 -12.78
C ILE A 691 -45.58 35.36 -13.06
N ILE A 692 -45.91 36.65 -13.15
CA ILE A 692 -47.28 37.12 -13.43
C ILE A 692 -47.73 36.76 -14.86
N LYS A 693 -46.80 36.60 -15.79
CA LYS A 693 -47.10 36.27 -17.20
C LYS A 693 -47.40 34.78 -17.42
N GLU A 694 -46.95 33.91 -16.52
CA GLU A 694 -47.08 32.46 -16.58
C GLU A 694 -48.29 31.95 -15.79
#